data_AF-F4W501-F1
#
_entry.id   AF-F4W501-F1
#
_cell.length_a   1.000
_cell.length_b   1.000
_cell.length_c   1.000
_cell.angle_alpha   90.00
_cell.angle_beta   90.00
_cell.angle_gamma   90.00
#
_symmetry.space_group_name_H-M   'P 1'
#
loop_
_entity.id
_entity.type
_entity.pdbx_description
1 polymer ?
#
loop_
_entity_poly.entity_id
_entity_poly.type
_entity_poly.pdbx_seq_one_letter_code
_entity_poly.pdbx_strand_id
1 'polypeptide(L)'
;INEESVVSTSSLLSINQYAETANGPTDNLYLALIQCFGIILCGYIAGRFDMITKTGANGLNTFVGTFALPSLIFLSLGKLHFTLVNWKFLLAVLLAKSCVFITVLVVSLVIQKPSNPGRAALFAIFTTQSNDFAIGYPMIYALYGRTHPEYAAYLYLMAPISLAILNPIGFILLEIGKRRVEEHTNCKDMVYSIVKGVVLNPVLFMTVLGIIGNFIFNHNVPRLLATILEVFGNAFSASALFLLGIMMVGKIHKLKGTALVIPGILISVKLLVLPLVIRESIILLNAGDNVTETRNLSTYGFLYGTIPTAPALFIFTLRYNIEIDLIASAMVACTFLSAPLMFVSAKVINAVSAGITPASYAEQLNNFSFDISVASVAACIWLLICFLGFGRKRYNKVTHRCTLCIVIAQLAIAIGVIIWSKLNSDSNQILWYIQFILITTGVYASRIWTAAIAATLLFLSSRSLSFVENLQKWFYPFGWGVPLLMVTLICVAVRLNPSDLDFKNPNFQLGRTQAAISSFILIFCFIVTLGCLILQQRYQRRHNTMSYGHLRNNVQNSTTENNERPIIDVEDLVSPLINSTSIINCEFQNGCSNEACRANEEGDRCEEENETNVDDDPQILRHAVFLILLLCSMFIGLSISVGTLIMEQLTGIYAELAFLDVTLNFGQSLIAFAIFGLDPSLGKLGCWFRKMCRKWQSGKELQLPCEEALSSEVKEIREQFSRCHLDACRARISMCRRRLLKVYRGVFSGTDLVNWLLEVGIVDNREDAVRYGRCLLESRVLQHVDGTHHFYDQNLLYTFNA
;
A
#
# COMPACT_ATOMS: atom_id res chain seq x y z
N ILE A 1 -13.82 -11.49 51.70
CA ILE A 1 -13.20 -10.31 51.04
C ILE A 1 -12.79 -10.75 49.65
N ASN A 2 -13.76 -10.52 48.76
CA ASN A 2 -13.94 -10.65 47.30
C ASN A 2 -13.03 -11.57 46.46
N GLU A 3 -13.63 -12.70 46.09
CA GLU A 3 -13.26 -13.69 45.06
C GLU A 3 -13.34 -13.16 43.61
N GLU A 4 -13.79 -11.94 43.36
CA GLU A 4 -13.95 -11.39 42.00
C GLU A 4 -12.63 -10.96 41.32
N SER A 5 -11.54 -10.81 42.07
CA SER A 5 -10.22 -10.43 41.52
C SER A 5 -9.42 -11.61 40.96
N VAL A 6 -9.80 -12.85 41.27
CA VAL A 6 -9.13 -14.07 40.78
C VAL A 6 -9.72 -14.55 39.46
N VAL A 7 -10.99 -14.23 39.17
CA VAL A 7 -11.71 -14.69 37.96
C VAL A 7 -11.29 -13.92 36.69
N SER A 8 -10.80 -12.69 36.84
CA SER A 8 -10.35 -11.86 35.71
C SER A 8 -8.91 -12.15 35.27
N THR A 9 -8.07 -12.66 36.16
CA THR A 9 -6.73 -13.19 35.80
C THR A 9 -6.81 -14.65 35.34
N SER A 10 -7.71 -15.46 35.90
CA SER A 10 -7.93 -16.83 35.43
C SER A 10 -8.59 -16.91 34.05
N SER A 11 -9.37 -15.90 33.64
CA SER A 11 -10.02 -15.89 32.32
C SER A 11 -9.07 -15.51 31.16
N LEU A 12 -8.05 -14.69 31.42
CA LEU A 12 -6.97 -14.42 30.45
C LEU A 12 -5.97 -15.57 30.35
N LEU A 13 -5.70 -16.27 31.46
CA LEU A 13 -4.94 -17.52 31.46
C LEU A 13 -5.73 -18.69 30.85
N SER A 14 -7.06 -18.76 31.04
CA SER A 14 -7.88 -19.84 30.48
C SER A 14 -8.15 -19.68 28.99
N ILE A 15 -8.22 -18.46 28.44
CA ILE A 15 -8.29 -18.26 26.98
C ILE A 15 -6.97 -18.69 26.31
N ASN A 16 -5.83 -18.48 26.98
CA ASN A 16 -4.54 -19.01 26.51
C ASN A 16 -4.46 -20.54 26.69
N GLN A 17 -4.99 -21.11 27.78
CA GLN A 17 -5.00 -22.57 28.01
C GLN A 17 -5.98 -23.35 27.12
N TYR A 18 -7.12 -22.78 26.71
CA TYR A 18 -8.03 -23.45 25.74
C TYR A 18 -7.52 -23.39 24.29
N ALA A 19 -6.56 -22.51 23.98
CA ALA A 19 -5.81 -22.53 22.72
C ALA A 19 -4.56 -23.44 22.77
N GLU A 20 -4.15 -23.90 23.97
CA GLU A 20 -2.92 -24.67 24.18
C GLU A 20 -3.06 -26.15 23.83
N THR A 21 -4.27 -26.70 23.72
CA THR A 21 -4.50 -28.10 23.36
C THR A 21 -5.01 -28.22 21.92
N ALA A 22 -4.15 -28.72 21.02
CA ALA A 22 -4.43 -29.31 19.69
C ALA A 22 -3.98 -28.57 18.42
N ASN A 23 -3.43 -27.35 18.48
CA ASN A 23 -3.09 -26.59 17.26
C ASN A 23 -1.58 -26.57 16.96
N GLY A 24 -1.22 -26.87 15.70
CA GLY A 24 0.16 -26.89 15.23
C GLY A 24 0.78 -25.49 15.11
N PRO A 25 2.11 -25.35 14.94
CA PRO A 25 2.77 -24.05 14.76
C PRO A 25 2.18 -23.21 13.62
N THR A 26 1.67 -23.87 12.57
CA THR A 26 0.99 -23.21 11.45
C THR A 26 -0.35 -22.58 11.80
N ASP A 27 -1.08 -23.17 12.74
CA ASP A 27 -2.41 -22.72 13.12
C ASP A 27 -2.29 -21.48 14.02
N ASN A 28 -1.28 -21.47 14.90
CA ASN A 28 -0.92 -20.29 15.68
C ASN A 28 -0.51 -19.12 14.80
N LEU A 29 0.26 -19.38 13.74
CA LEU A 29 0.61 -18.34 12.76
C LEU A 29 -0.61 -17.85 11.99
N TYR A 30 -1.50 -18.74 11.54
CA TYR A 30 -2.73 -18.35 10.84
C TYR A 30 -3.57 -17.42 11.71
N LEU A 31 -3.73 -17.77 12.99
CA LEU A 31 -4.42 -16.93 13.96
C LEU A 31 -3.73 -15.58 14.15
N ALA A 32 -2.40 -15.56 14.27
CA ALA A 32 -1.65 -14.33 14.42
C ALA A 32 -1.72 -13.43 13.17
N LEU A 33 -1.73 -14.01 11.96
CA LEU A 33 -1.89 -13.26 10.71
C LEU A 33 -3.29 -12.66 10.62
N ILE A 34 -4.33 -13.45 10.87
CA ILE A 34 -5.71 -12.96 10.92
C ILE A 34 -5.85 -11.87 11.96
N GLN A 35 -5.26 -12.04 13.15
CA GLN A 35 -5.28 -11.03 14.20
C GLN A 35 -4.62 -9.74 13.75
N CYS A 36 -3.40 -9.81 13.18
CA CYS A 36 -2.66 -8.62 12.73
C CYS A 36 -3.42 -7.88 11.61
N PHE A 37 -3.77 -8.59 10.54
CA PHE A 37 -4.43 -8.00 9.38
C PHE A 37 -5.89 -7.61 9.65
N GLY A 38 -6.58 -8.34 10.54
CA GLY A 38 -7.91 -7.98 11.01
C GLY A 38 -7.93 -6.66 11.76
N ILE A 39 -6.98 -6.44 12.68
CA ILE A 39 -6.86 -5.15 13.40
C ILE A 39 -6.47 -4.02 12.44
N ILE A 40 -5.55 -4.25 11.50
CA ILE A 40 -5.21 -3.29 10.44
C ILE A 40 -6.45 -2.94 9.62
N LEU A 41 -7.27 -3.93 9.25
CA LEU A 41 -8.51 -3.71 8.50
C LEU A 41 -9.52 -2.88 9.30
N CYS A 42 -9.69 -3.16 10.59
CA CYS A 42 -10.52 -2.34 11.48
C CYS A 42 -10.05 -0.88 11.52
N GLY A 43 -8.74 -0.65 11.64
CA GLY A 43 -8.15 0.69 11.59
C GLY A 43 -8.38 1.39 10.26
N TYR A 44 -8.20 0.67 9.15
CA TYR A 44 -8.47 1.19 7.81
C TYR A 44 -9.94 1.58 7.63
N ILE A 45 -10.86 0.73 8.09
CA ILE A 45 -12.30 1.01 8.10
C ILE A 45 -12.59 2.27 8.91
N ALA A 46 -12.08 2.36 10.14
CA ALA A 46 -12.29 3.52 11.02
C ALA A 46 -11.77 4.82 10.39
N GLY A 47 -10.57 4.81 9.80
CA GLY A 47 -10.03 5.96 9.08
C GLY A 47 -10.79 6.28 7.79
N ARG A 48 -11.27 5.25 7.05
CA ARG A 48 -12.02 5.42 5.80
C ARG A 48 -13.37 6.07 6.00
N PHE A 49 -13.97 5.85 7.18
CA PHE A 49 -15.23 6.44 7.61
C PHE A 49 -15.04 7.71 8.44
N ASP A 50 -13.82 8.26 8.53
CA ASP A 50 -13.48 9.44 9.34
C ASP A 50 -13.97 9.33 10.80
N MET A 51 -14.05 8.11 11.35
CA MET A 51 -14.41 7.88 12.75
C MET A 51 -13.35 8.44 13.70
N ILE A 52 -12.09 8.42 13.26
CA ILE A 52 -10.96 9.03 13.93
C ILE A 52 -10.37 10.09 13.00
N THR A 53 -10.33 11.33 13.49
CA THR A 53 -9.76 12.45 12.76
C THR A 53 -8.24 12.29 12.58
N LYS A 54 -7.65 13.01 11.63
CA LYS A 54 -6.17 13.07 11.47
C LYS A 54 -5.46 13.49 12.75
N THR A 55 -6.05 14.41 13.52
CA THR A 55 -5.55 14.84 14.84
C THR A 55 -5.60 13.69 15.86
N GLY A 56 -6.69 12.92 15.89
CA GLY A 56 -6.79 11.72 16.73
C GLY A 56 -5.76 10.65 16.36
N ALA A 57 -5.53 10.42 15.07
CA ALA A 57 -4.50 9.50 14.58
C ALA A 57 -3.08 9.94 15.00
N ASN A 58 -2.78 11.24 14.94
CA ASN A 58 -1.50 11.79 15.40
C ASN A 58 -1.31 11.67 16.92
N GLY A 59 -2.39 11.86 17.69
CA GLY A 59 -2.38 11.62 19.14
C GLY A 59 -2.08 10.15 19.46
N LEU A 60 -2.75 9.22 18.77
CA LEU A 60 -2.51 7.79 18.90
C LEU A 60 -1.08 7.40 18.51
N ASN A 61 -0.53 7.99 17.45
CA ASN A 61 0.87 7.81 17.06
C ASN A 61 1.85 8.27 18.14
N THR A 62 1.57 9.40 18.77
CA THR A 62 2.41 9.94 19.85
C THR A 62 2.38 9.01 21.07
N PHE A 63 1.21 8.51 21.45
CA PHE A 63 1.05 7.52 22.51
C PHE A 63 1.84 6.23 22.23
N VAL A 64 1.64 5.65 21.04
CA VAL A 64 2.30 4.41 20.63
C VAL A 64 3.82 4.57 20.59
N GLY A 65 4.32 5.64 19.97
CA GLY A 65 5.76 5.87 19.75
C GLY A 65 6.53 6.34 20.97
N THR A 66 5.89 7.06 21.90
CA THR A 66 6.58 7.71 23.04
C THR A 66 6.40 6.96 24.35
N PHE A 67 5.26 6.28 24.54
CA PHE A 67 4.93 5.61 25.80
C PHE A 67 4.88 4.09 25.64
N ALA A 68 4.03 3.58 24.76
CA ALA A 68 3.76 2.13 24.67
C ALA A 68 4.97 1.34 24.16
N LEU A 69 5.53 1.72 23.00
CA LEU A 69 6.68 1.03 22.41
C LEU A 69 7.94 1.12 23.30
N PRO A 70 8.34 2.30 23.81
CA PRO A 70 9.55 2.39 24.60
C PRO A 70 9.45 1.64 25.95
N SER A 71 8.25 1.60 26.56
CA SER A 71 7.98 0.78 27.74
C SER A 71 8.16 -0.72 27.46
N LEU A 72 7.64 -1.19 26.33
CA LEU A 72 7.80 -2.58 25.90
C LEU A 72 9.28 -2.93 25.67
N ILE A 73 10.03 -2.07 24.98
CA ILE A 73 11.45 -2.30 24.70
C ILE A 73 12.27 -2.35 25.99
N PHE A 74 12.08 -1.37 26.90
CA PHE A 74 12.78 -1.35 28.17
C PHE A 74 12.50 -2.63 28.97
N LEU A 75 11.23 -3.04 29.07
CA LEU A 75 10.84 -4.22 29.83
C LEU A 75 11.43 -5.50 29.24
N SER A 76 11.39 -5.65 27.92
CA SER A 76 11.95 -6.81 27.22
C SER A 76 13.47 -6.91 27.37
N LEU A 77 14.20 -5.80 27.25
CA LEU A 77 15.66 -5.79 27.41
C LEU A 77 16.09 -5.90 28.87
N GLY A 78 15.34 -5.27 29.79
CA GLY A 78 15.60 -5.34 31.23
C GLY A 78 15.47 -6.75 31.80
N LYS A 79 14.69 -7.63 31.15
CA LYS A 79 14.51 -9.05 31.51
C LYS A 79 15.35 -10.02 30.67
N LEU A 80 16.06 -9.54 29.64
CA LEU A 80 16.74 -10.39 28.67
C LEU A 80 18.04 -10.97 29.22
N HIS A 81 18.23 -12.29 29.13
CA HIS A 81 19.53 -12.92 29.41
C HIS A 81 20.45 -12.84 28.19
N PHE A 82 21.47 -11.97 28.25
CA PHE A 82 22.41 -11.77 27.14
C PHE A 82 23.26 -12.99 26.77
N THR A 83 23.37 -13.97 27.67
CA THR A 83 24.06 -15.24 27.40
C THR A 83 23.35 -16.09 26.35
N LEU A 84 22.04 -15.91 26.18
CA LEU A 84 21.23 -16.60 25.17
C LEU A 84 21.30 -15.92 23.79
N VAL A 85 21.95 -14.75 23.70
CA VAL A 85 21.99 -13.95 22.47
C VAL A 85 23.15 -14.39 21.57
N ASN A 86 22.81 -14.86 20.38
CA ASN A 86 23.79 -15.16 19.34
C ASN A 86 24.24 -13.88 18.62
N TRP A 87 25.36 -13.30 19.09
CA TRP A 87 25.93 -12.08 18.52
C TRP A 87 26.40 -12.22 17.07
N LYS A 88 26.81 -13.42 16.64
CA LYS A 88 27.18 -13.66 15.23
C LYS A 88 25.96 -13.52 14.32
N PHE A 89 24.81 -14.01 14.75
CA PHE A 89 23.55 -13.83 14.04
C PHE A 89 23.16 -12.35 13.96
N LEU A 90 23.28 -11.59 15.06
CA LEU A 90 23.06 -10.13 15.07
C LEU A 90 23.97 -9.40 14.08
N LEU A 91 25.25 -9.76 14.05
CA LEU A 91 26.22 -9.20 13.12
C LEU A 91 25.88 -9.55 11.67
N ALA A 92 25.50 -10.80 11.37
CA ALA A 92 25.12 -11.23 10.03
C ALA A 92 23.93 -10.45 9.48
N VAL A 93 22.89 -10.24 10.30
CA VAL A 93 21.72 -9.44 9.92
C VAL A 93 22.09 -7.97 9.70
N LEU A 94 22.94 -7.40 10.56
CA LEU A 94 23.43 -6.03 10.41
C LEU A 94 24.24 -5.85 9.12
N LEU A 95 25.14 -6.79 8.80
CA LEU A 95 25.92 -6.77 7.56
C LEU A 95 25.03 -6.88 6.32
N ALA A 96 24.06 -7.79 6.34
CA ALA A 96 23.09 -7.94 5.25
C ALA A 96 22.31 -6.65 5.00
N LYS A 97 21.76 -6.04 6.07
CA LYS A 97 21.07 -4.75 5.98
C LYS A 97 22.00 -3.65 5.50
N SER A 98 23.24 -3.59 5.99
CA SER A 98 24.23 -2.60 5.56
C SER A 98 24.54 -2.72 4.06
N CYS A 99 24.69 -3.95 3.56
CA CYS A 99 24.93 -4.23 2.15
C CYS A 99 23.77 -3.73 1.28
N VAL A 100 22.52 -4.07 1.62
CA VAL A 100 21.33 -3.60 0.88
C VAL A 100 21.17 -2.09 1.00
N PHE A 101 21.38 -1.51 2.18
CA PHE A 101 21.32 -0.07 2.42
C PHE A 101 22.28 0.68 1.50
N ILE A 102 23.56 0.32 1.51
CA ILE A 102 24.60 0.96 0.70
C ILE A 102 24.32 0.76 -0.79
N THR A 103 23.91 -0.44 -1.20
CA THR A 103 23.60 -0.73 -2.61
C THR A 103 22.47 0.17 -3.11
N VAL A 104 21.33 0.22 -2.40
CA VAL A 104 20.18 1.06 -2.79
C VAL A 104 20.55 2.54 -2.76
N LEU A 105 21.34 2.96 -1.77
CA LEU A 105 21.83 4.34 -1.66
C LEU A 105 22.69 4.72 -2.87
N VAL A 106 23.72 3.94 -3.19
CA VAL A 106 24.65 4.19 -4.31
C VAL A 106 23.90 4.17 -5.64
N VAL A 107 23.08 3.14 -5.88
CA VAL A 107 22.27 3.04 -7.09
C VAL A 107 21.33 4.24 -7.25
N SER A 108 20.68 4.67 -6.17
CA SER A 108 19.80 5.84 -6.19
C SER A 108 20.54 7.15 -6.48
N LEU A 109 21.75 7.31 -5.92
CA LEU A 109 22.62 8.47 -6.17
C LEU A 109 23.15 8.52 -7.61
N VAL A 110 23.45 7.37 -8.21
CA VAL A 110 24.02 7.27 -9.57
C VAL A 110 22.94 7.42 -10.65
N ILE A 111 21.75 6.84 -10.44
CA ILE A 111 20.66 6.86 -11.43
C ILE A 111 19.98 8.23 -11.50
N GLN A 112 19.82 8.94 -10.38
CA GLN A 112 19.11 10.22 -10.33
C GLN A 112 20.05 11.39 -10.62
N LYS A 113 19.84 12.08 -11.75
CA LYS A 113 20.50 13.35 -12.07
C LYS A 113 19.47 14.49 -12.18
N PRO A 114 19.61 15.60 -11.43
CA PRO A 114 20.63 15.87 -10.42
C PRO A 114 20.47 14.99 -9.17
N SER A 115 21.58 14.65 -8.51
CA SER A 115 21.56 13.78 -7.34
C SER A 115 20.82 14.45 -6.17
N ASN A 116 19.88 13.72 -5.57
CA ASN A 116 19.19 14.10 -4.34
C ASN A 116 19.57 13.12 -3.22
N PRO A 117 20.52 13.49 -2.34
CA PRO A 117 20.99 12.59 -1.29
C PRO A 117 19.90 12.26 -0.27
N GLY A 118 18.99 13.19 0.02
CA GLY A 118 17.88 12.94 0.94
C GLY A 118 16.89 11.90 0.41
N ARG A 119 16.56 11.99 -0.88
CA ARG A 119 15.70 10.99 -1.54
C ARG A 119 16.37 9.61 -1.59
N ALA A 120 17.67 9.54 -1.92
CA ALA A 120 18.43 8.30 -1.94
C ALA A 120 18.52 7.64 -0.55
N ALA A 121 18.76 8.44 0.49
CA ALA A 121 18.77 7.98 1.87
C ALA A 121 17.42 7.42 2.29
N LEU A 122 16.34 8.09 1.91
CA LEU A 122 14.99 7.66 2.25
C LEU A 122 14.62 6.33 1.59
N PHE A 123 15.07 6.10 0.36
CA PHE A 123 14.93 4.81 -0.33
C PHE A 123 15.74 3.69 0.32
N ALA A 124 16.96 3.98 0.76
CA ALA A 124 17.79 3.02 1.49
C ALA A 124 17.16 2.65 2.86
N ILE A 125 16.61 3.62 3.59
CA ILE A 125 15.88 3.35 4.84
C ILE A 125 14.63 2.52 4.56
N PHE A 126 13.88 2.81 3.49
CA PHE A 126 12.70 2.04 3.10
C PHE A 126 12.99 0.55 2.92
N THR A 127 14.10 0.22 2.28
CA THR A 127 14.44 -1.18 1.98
C THR A 127 15.02 -1.96 3.16
N THR A 128 15.51 -1.30 4.21
CA THR A 128 16.16 -1.99 5.35
C THR A 128 15.41 -1.89 6.66
N GLN A 129 14.57 -0.86 6.84
CA GLN A 129 13.74 -0.73 8.03
C GLN A 129 12.58 -1.74 7.97
N SER A 130 12.27 -2.37 9.10
CA SER A 130 11.24 -3.42 9.21
C SER A 130 10.26 -3.04 10.32
N ASN A 131 9.00 -3.45 10.18
CA ASN A 131 7.99 -3.33 11.23
C ASN A 131 8.17 -4.46 12.27
N ASP A 132 9.33 -4.42 12.94
CA ASP A 132 9.82 -5.50 13.80
C ASP A 132 8.87 -5.81 14.96
N PHE A 133 8.19 -4.79 15.51
CA PHE A 133 7.39 -4.94 16.72
C PHE A 133 5.92 -5.20 16.45
N ALA A 134 5.26 -4.42 15.58
CA ALA A 134 3.81 -4.54 15.41
C ALA A 134 3.44 -5.78 14.58
N ILE A 135 4.25 -6.12 13.56
CA ILE A 135 4.04 -7.29 12.71
C ILE A 135 5.07 -8.38 13.03
N GLY A 136 6.35 -8.05 13.17
CA GLY A 136 7.40 -9.04 13.37
C GLY A 136 7.23 -9.89 14.64
N TYR A 137 7.01 -9.26 15.80
CA TYR A 137 6.93 -9.97 17.07
C TYR A 137 5.80 -11.02 17.13
N PRO A 138 4.53 -10.70 16.83
CA PRO A 138 3.47 -11.71 16.81
C PRO A 138 3.76 -12.89 15.88
N MET A 139 4.40 -12.63 14.74
CA MET A 139 4.70 -13.63 13.72
C MET A 139 5.80 -14.59 14.16
N ILE A 140 6.91 -14.05 14.68
CA ILE A 140 8.01 -14.86 15.19
C ILE A 140 7.59 -15.63 16.43
N TYR A 141 6.85 -15.01 17.35
CA TYR A 141 6.35 -15.67 18.55
C TYR A 141 5.37 -16.80 18.22
N ALA A 142 4.46 -16.61 17.27
CA ALA A 142 3.51 -17.64 16.86
C ALA A 142 4.19 -18.87 16.25
N LEU A 143 5.26 -18.66 15.47
CA LEU A 143 5.97 -19.73 14.77
C LEU A 143 7.03 -20.42 15.63
N TYR A 144 7.81 -19.64 16.38
CA TYR A 144 8.98 -20.10 17.13
C TYR A 144 8.80 -20.07 18.65
N GLY A 145 7.74 -19.48 19.20
CA GLY A 145 7.60 -19.30 20.66
C GLY A 145 7.63 -20.60 21.46
N ARG A 146 7.30 -21.74 20.86
CA ARG A 146 7.41 -23.08 21.48
C ARG A 146 8.78 -23.75 21.30
N THR A 147 9.46 -23.48 20.19
CA THR A 147 10.71 -24.18 19.81
C THR A 147 11.97 -23.36 20.13
N HIS A 148 11.93 -22.06 19.84
CA HIS A 148 12.98 -21.07 20.03
C HIS A 148 12.39 -19.77 20.61
N PRO A 149 11.98 -19.74 21.89
CA PRO A 149 11.42 -18.55 22.54
C PRO A 149 12.37 -17.34 22.48
N GLU A 150 13.68 -17.56 22.41
CA GLU A 150 14.71 -16.54 22.31
C GLU A 150 14.65 -15.72 21.01
N TYR A 151 14.10 -16.26 19.91
CA TYR A 151 14.06 -15.55 18.62
C TYR A 151 13.16 -14.31 18.64
N ALA A 152 12.08 -14.33 19.42
CA ALA A 152 11.25 -13.14 19.57
C ALA A 152 12.02 -12.02 20.29
N ALA A 153 12.92 -12.38 21.22
CA ALA A 153 13.73 -11.42 21.95
C ALA A 153 14.76 -10.71 21.05
N TYR A 154 15.27 -11.39 20.01
CA TYR A 154 16.25 -10.80 19.08
C TYR A 154 15.70 -9.57 18.35
N LEU A 155 14.38 -9.47 18.13
CA LEU A 155 13.76 -8.30 17.51
C LEU A 155 13.98 -7.02 18.32
N TYR A 156 14.01 -7.12 19.66
CA TYR A 156 14.26 -5.98 20.55
C TYR A 156 15.72 -5.51 20.56
N LEU A 157 16.65 -6.29 20.01
CA LEU A 157 18.04 -5.88 19.79
C LEU A 157 18.27 -5.43 18.34
N MET A 158 17.79 -6.22 17.37
CA MET A 158 17.99 -5.97 15.95
C MET A 158 17.43 -4.63 15.48
N ALA A 159 16.22 -4.29 15.92
CA ALA A 159 15.55 -3.06 15.51
C ALA A 159 16.29 -1.80 16.00
N PRO A 160 16.64 -1.67 17.30
CA PRO A 160 17.47 -0.57 17.77
C PRO A 160 18.89 -0.54 17.19
N ILE A 161 19.57 -1.69 17.04
CA ILE A 161 20.92 -1.73 16.45
C ILE A 161 20.90 -1.19 15.02
N SER A 162 19.93 -1.63 14.20
CA SER A 162 19.75 -1.11 12.84
C SER A 162 19.44 0.39 12.84
N LEU A 163 18.59 0.85 13.78
CA LEU A 163 18.22 2.26 13.92
C LEU A 163 19.40 3.13 14.41
N ALA A 164 20.28 2.61 15.26
CA ALA A 164 21.43 3.31 15.80
C ALA A 164 22.59 3.42 14.80
N ILE A 165 22.76 2.43 13.92
CA ILE A 165 23.91 2.36 13.01
C ILE A 165 23.59 2.89 11.60
N LEU A 166 22.48 2.44 10.99
CA LEU A 166 22.18 2.75 9.60
C LEU A 166 21.43 4.08 9.43
N ASN A 167 20.44 4.34 10.29
CA ASN A 167 19.58 5.52 10.11
C ASN A 167 20.30 6.87 10.31
N PRO A 168 21.35 7.03 11.15
CA PRO A 168 22.09 8.29 11.21
C PRO A 168 22.73 8.67 9.87
N ILE A 169 23.24 7.70 9.12
CA ILE A 169 23.78 7.94 7.76
C ILE A 169 22.66 8.51 6.88
N GLY A 170 21.47 7.91 6.95
CA GLY A 170 20.31 8.38 6.21
C GLY A 170 19.84 9.78 6.63
N PHE A 171 19.83 10.09 7.94
CA PHE A 171 19.43 11.40 8.45
C PHE A 171 20.43 12.50 8.10
N ILE A 172 21.73 12.21 8.12
CA ILE A 172 22.76 13.14 7.65
C ILE A 172 22.52 13.49 6.17
N LEU A 173 22.24 12.50 5.33
CA LEU A 173 21.97 12.73 3.91
C LEU A 173 20.63 13.43 3.65
N LEU A 174 19.61 13.20 4.49
CA LEU A 174 18.34 13.94 4.47
C LEU A 174 18.53 15.42 4.83
N GLU A 175 19.31 15.70 5.87
CA GLU A 175 19.62 17.07 6.29
C GLU A 175 20.47 17.79 5.24
N ILE A 176 21.46 17.12 4.64
CA ILE A 176 22.22 17.63 3.50
C ILE A 176 21.29 17.92 2.31
N GLY A 177 20.32 17.03 2.05
CA GLY A 177 19.31 17.23 1.02
C GLY A 177 18.45 18.48 1.26
N LYS A 178 18.04 18.70 2.52
CA LYS A 178 17.27 19.88 2.94
C LYS A 178 18.07 21.19 2.81
N ARG A 179 19.35 21.18 3.20
CA ARG A 179 20.26 22.34 3.12
C ARG A 179 20.54 22.86 1.71
N ARG A 180 20.30 22.07 0.67
CA ARG A 180 20.40 22.57 -0.71
C ARG A 180 19.36 23.64 -1.04
N VAL A 181 18.33 23.79 -0.17
CA VAL A 181 17.21 24.73 -0.31
C VAL A 181 17.28 25.89 0.70
N GLU A 182 17.97 25.73 1.84
CA GLU A 182 18.09 26.75 2.91
C GLU A 182 19.56 27.15 3.14
N GLU A 183 19.91 28.42 2.97
CA GLU A 183 21.28 28.93 3.15
C GLU A 183 21.74 28.97 4.62
N HIS A 184 23.01 28.59 4.83
CA HIS A 184 23.88 28.84 5.99
C HIS A 184 23.44 28.33 7.38
N THR A 185 23.80 27.08 7.69
CA THR A 185 24.07 26.63 9.08
C THR A 185 25.37 25.82 9.17
N ASN A 186 26.15 26.02 10.24
CA ASN A 186 27.44 25.34 10.47
C ASN A 186 27.30 23.81 10.41
N CYS A 187 28.32 23.13 9.88
CA CYS A 187 28.35 21.66 9.76
C CYS A 187 28.38 20.97 11.14
N LYS A 188 29.01 21.60 12.14
CA LYS A 188 29.03 21.11 13.53
C LYS A 188 27.65 21.13 14.17
N ASP A 189 26.88 22.21 13.99
CA ASP A 189 25.52 22.33 14.53
C ASP A 189 24.56 21.33 13.88
N MET A 190 24.80 20.98 12.61
CA MET A 190 24.10 19.90 11.90
C MET A 190 24.28 18.56 12.58
N VAL A 191 25.55 18.14 12.72
CA VAL A 191 25.90 16.84 13.28
C VAL A 191 25.43 16.77 14.72
N TYR A 192 25.58 17.86 15.48
CA TYR A 192 25.06 17.95 16.84
C TYR A 192 23.54 17.80 16.90
N SER A 193 22.78 18.48 16.04
CA SER A 193 21.31 18.38 16.00
C SER A 193 20.84 16.97 15.62
N ILE A 194 21.52 16.32 14.66
CA ILE A 194 21.20 14.95 14.22
C ILE A 194 21.55 13.94 15.31
N VAL A 195 22.76 14.00 15.86
CA VAL A 195 23.18 13.11 16.96
C VAL A 195 22.27 13.30 18.16
N LYS A 196 21.93 14.55 18.52
CA LYS A 196 20.94 14.84 19.56
C LYS A 196 19.58 14.23 19.24
N GLY A 197 19.09 14.34 18.01
CA GLY A 197 17.82 13.75 17.58
C GLY A 197 17.81 12.22 17.57
N VAL A 198 18.94 11.58 17.28
CA VAL A 198 19.12 10.12 17.35
C VAL A 198 19.17 9.66 18.81
N VAL A 199 19.98 10.32 19.64
CA VAL A 199 20.12 9.97 21.07
C VAL A 199 18.83 10.23 21.84
N LEU A 200 18.11 11.31 21.53
CA LEU A 200 16.80 11.61 22.11
C LEU A 200 15.64 10.84 21.46
N ASN A 201 15.92 9.92 20.53
CA ASN A 201 14.88 9.05 20.01
C ASN A 201 14.37 8.16 21.17
N PRO A 202 13.06 8.20 21.53
CA PRO A 202 12.53 7.45 22.67
C PRO A 202 12.83 5.95 22.60
N VAL A 203 12.87 5.38 21.38
CA VAL A 203 13.20 3.98 21.14
C VAL A 203 14.65 3.69 21.50
N LEU A 204 15.61 4.47 20.99
CA LEU A 204 17.04 4.27 21.29
C LEU A 204 17.36 4.58 22.74
N PHE A 205 16.80 5.66 23.28
CA PHE A 205 16.97 6.05 24.67
C PHE A 205 16.50 4.93 25.62
N MET A 206 15.29 4.41 25.42
CA MET A 206 14.77 3.31 26.26
C MET A 206 15.45 1.97 25.99
N THR A 207 16.03 1.76 24.79
CA THR A 207 16.89 0.59 24.54
C THR A 207 18.14 0.64 25.42
N VAL A 208 18.85 1.77 25.43
CA VAL A 208 20.07 1.95 26.25
C VAL A 208 19.72 1.84 27.73
N LEU A 209 18.64 2.48 28.18
CA LEU A 209 18.17 2.34 29.56
C LEU A 209 17.76 0.91 29.90
N GLY A 210 17.15 0.16 28.97
CA GLY A 210 16.79 -1.24 29.17
C GLY A 210 18.01 -2.13 29.36
N ILE A 211 19.06 -1.93 28.56
CA ILE A 211 20.34 -2.64 28.69
C ILE A 211 21.02 -2.28 30.02
N ILE A 212 21.09 -0.99 30.37
CA ILE A 212 21.67 -0.54 31.65
C ILE A 212 20.87 -1.11 32.82
N GLY A 213 19.54 -1.05 32.74
CA GLY A 213 18.63 -1.60 33.74
C GLY A 213 18.80 -3.10 33.92
N ASN A 214 19.05 -3.85 32.85
CA ASN A 214 19.34 -5.27 32.93
C ASN A 214 20.56 -5.57 33.84
N PHE A 215 21.65 -4.82 33.67
CA PHE A 215 22.85 -4.95 34.50
C PHE A 215 22.64 -4.49 35.94
N ILE A 216 21.94 -3.36 36.15
CA ILE A 216 21.70 -2.81 37.50
C ILE A 216 20.78 -3.73 38.30
N PHE A 217 19.73 -4.26 37.67
CA PHE A 217 18.70 -5.06 38.34
C PHE A 217 18.95 -6.56 38.29
N ASN A 218 20.10 -7.01 37.75
CA ASN A 218 20.40 -8.42 37.53
C ASN A 218 19.24 -9.17 36.86
N HIS A 219 18.74 -8.64 35.73
CA HIS A 219 17.65 -9.20 34.94
C HIS A 219 16.26 -9.17 35.61
N ASN A 220 16.16 -8.69 36.85
CA ASN A 220 14.93 -8.65 37.65
C ASN A 220 14.45 -7.21 37.85
N VAL A 221 13.78 -6.66 36.83
CA VAL A 221 13.21 -5.30 36.91
C VAL A 221 12.27 -5.17 38.14
N PRO A 222 12.42 -4.12 38.97
CA PRO A 222 11.60 -3.94 40.17
C PRO A 222 10.11 -4.03 39.89
N ARG A 223 9.36 -4.77 40.73
CA ARG A 223 7.94 -5.12 40.49
C ARG A 223 7.07 -3.89 40.20
N LEU A 224 7.25 -2.80 40.94
CA LEU A 224 6.49 -1.55 40.72
C LEU A 224 6.69 -1.00 39.31
N LEU A 225 7.95 -0.93 38.85
CA LEU A 225 8.29 -0.44 37.52
C LEU A 225 7.79 -1.40 36.44
N ALA A 226 7.99 -2.71 36.63
CA ALA A 226 7.56 -3.74 35.70
C ALA A 226 6.05 -3.71 35.48
N THR A 227 5.23 -3.63 36.55
CA THR A 227 3.76 -3.60 36.44
C THR A 227 3.26 -2.40 35.64
N ILE A 228 3.87 -1.21 35.80
CA ILE A 228 3.48 -0.01 35.04
C ILE A 228 3.87 -0.16 33.57
N LEU A 229 5.12 -0.54 33.29
CA LEU A 229 5.63 -0.66 31.92
C LEU A 229 4.94 -1.77 31.14
N GLU A 230 4.51 -2.84 31.80
CA GLU A 230 3.78 -3.95 31.20
C GLU A 230 2.40 -3.52 30.70
N VAL A 231 1.67 -2.70 31.46
CA VAL A 231 0.36 -2.17 31.01
C VAL A 231 0.52 -1.30 29.76
N PHE A 232 1.53 -0.42 29.74
CA PHE A 232 1.84 0.39 28.54
C PHE A 232 2.28 -0.50 27.36
N GLY A 233 3.13 -1.50 27.62
CA GLY A 233 3.62 -2.42 26.60
C GLY A 233 2.50 -3.26 25.99
N ASN A 234 1.54 -3.73 26.79
CA ASN A 234 0.40 -4.52 26.31
C ASN A 234 -0.53 -3.72 25.40
N ALA A 235 -0.63 -2.40 25.58
CA ALA A 235 -1.40 -1.53 24.70
C ALA A 235 -0.76 -1.34 23.31
N PHE A 236 0.55 -1.62 23.15
CA PHE A 236 1.30 -1.33 21.93
C PHE A 236 0.76 -2.08 20.70
N SER A 237 0.64 -3.40 20.76
CA SER A 237 0.38 -4.23 19.57
C SER A 237 -0.92 -3.85 18.86
N ALA A 238 -2.03 -3.84 19.59
CA ALA A 238 -3.34 -3.47 19.04
C ALA A 238 -3.38 -2.03 18.54
N SER A 239 -2.85 -1.09 19.34
CA SER A 239 -2.87 0.35 19.00
C SER A 239 -2.01 0.67 17.77
N ALA A 240 -0.84 0.03 17.66
CA ALA A 240 0.09 0.23 16.54
C ALA A 240 -0.47 -0.34 15.23
N LEU A 241 -1.03 -1.55 15.26
CA LEU A 241 -1.66 -2.18 14.10
C LEU A 241 -2.91 -1.41 13.63
N PHE A 242 -3.73 -0.95 14.56
CA PHE A 242 -4.92 -0.16 14.25
C PHE A 242 -4.53 1.21 13.66
N LEU A 243 -3.54 1.89 14.26
CA LEU A 243 -2.98 3.13 13.72
C LEU A 243 -2.41 2.94 12.31
N LEU A 244 -1.67 1.86 12.07
CA LEU A 244 -1.16 1.52 10.74
C LEU A 244 -2.30 1.43 9.72
N GLY A 245 -3.41 0.78 10.08
CA GLY A 245 -4.62 0.75 9.26
C GLY A 245 -5.18 2.13 8.93
N ILE A 246 -5.28 3.03 9.91
CA ILE A 246 -5.75 4.41 9.70
C ILE A 246 -4.82 5.17 8.74
N MET A 247 -3.50 5.02 8.92
CA MET A 247 -2.50 5.70 8.08
C MET A 247 -2.52 5.26 6.61
N MET A 248 -3.09 4.09 6.30
CA MET A 248 -3.20 3.59 4.93
C MET A 248 -4.30 4.27 4.10
N VAL A 249 -5.27 4.92 4.75
CA VAL A 249 -6.45 5.49 4.09
C VAL A 249 -6.07 6.64 3.15
N GLY A 250 -6.57 6.60 1.92
CA GLY A 250 -6.39 7.68 0.93
C GLY A 250 -4.95 7.83 0.43
N LYS A 251 -4.07 6.85 0.64
CA LYS A 251 -2.69 6.88 0.12
C LYS A 251 -2.54 6.13 -1.21
N ILE A 252 -3.23 5.01 -1.36
CA ILE A 252 -3.11 4.12 -2.55
C ILE A 252 -3.35 4.84 -3.89
N HIS A 253 -4.21 5.86 -3.94
CA HIS A 253 -4.53 6.56 -5.20
C HIS A 253 -3.46 7.55 -5.67
N LYS A 254 -2.46 7.86 -4.84
CA LYS A 254 -1.37 8.78 -5.17
C LYS A 254 -0.21 8.11 -5.91
N LEU A 255 -0.16 6.78 -5.93
CA LEU A 255 0.71 6.02 -6.81
C LEU A 255 0.17 6.12 -8.23
N LYS A 256 0.61 7.12 -9.02
CA LYS A 256 0.18 7.30 -10.41
C LYS A 256 1.28 7.04 -11.45
N GLY A 257 0.98 6.19 -12.44
CA GLY A 257 1.75 6.01 -13.67
C GLY A 257 3.22 5.63 -13.43
N THR A 258 4.13 6.40 -14.01
CA THR A 258 5.59 6.20 -13.94
C THR A 258 6.16 6.30 -12.53
N ALA A 259 5.42 6.90 -11.59
CA ALA A 259 5.78 7.00 -10.19
C ALA A 259 5.63 5.67 -9.42
N LEU A 260 5.01 4.63 -10.00
CA LEU A 260 4.90 3.28 -9.41
C LEU A 260 6.15 2.43 -9.59
N VAL A 261 6.95 2.69 -10.61
CA VAL A 261 8.13 1.86 -10.92
C VAL A 261 9.12 1.87 -9.75
N ILE A 262 9.35 3.04 -9.17
CA ILE A 262 10.30 3.21 -8.06
C ILE A 262 9.81 2.48 -6.79
N PRO A 263 8.58 2.71 -6.28
CA PRO A 263 7.95 1.89 -5.25
C PRO A 263 8.01 0.40 -5.53
N GLY A 264 7.69 -0.03 -6.75
CA GLY A 264 7.74 -1.43 -7.15
C GLY A 264 9.13 -2.03 -6.96
N ILE A 265 10.17 -1.35 -7.47
CA ILE A 265 11.57 -1.77 -7.28
C ILE A 265 11.94 -1.81 -5.80
N LEU A 266 11.60 -0.78 -5.03
CA LEU A 266 11.90 -0.73 -3.59
C LEU A 266 11.21 -1.85 -2.81
N ILE A 267 9.95 -2.13 -3.12
CA ILE A 267 9.19 -3.25 -2.52
C ILE A 267 9.82 -4.59 -2.92
N SER A 268 10.22 -4.78 -4.17
CA SER A 268 10.91 -5.99 -4.61
C SER A 268 12.26 -6.18 -3.91
N VAL A 269 13.04 -5.11 -3.75
CA VAL A 269 14.30 -5.17 -2.99
C VAL A 269 14.02 -5.51 -1.52
N LYS A 270 13.01 -4.89 -0.91
CA LYS A 270 12.64 -5.12 0.49
C LYS A 270 12.13 -6.55 0.74
N LEU A 271 11.24 -7.05 -0.11
CA LEU A 271 10.53 -8.31 0.13
C LEU A 271 11.19 -9.53 -0.53
N LEU A 272 12.06 -9.35 -1.52
CA LEU A 272 12.72 -10.48 -2.22
C LEU A 272 14.22 -10.48 -1.99
N VAL A 273 14.89 -9.35 -2.21
CA VAL A 273 16.36 -9.28 -2.12
C VAL A 273 16.83 -9.32 -0.68
N LEU A 274 16.27 -8.48 0.22
CA LEU A 274 16.70 -8.42 1.62
C LEU A 274 16.62 -9.77 2.36
N PRO A 275 15.51 -10.56 2.29
CA PRO A 275 15.45 -11.88 2.91
C PRO A 275 16.57 -12.82 2.46
N LEU A 276 16.87 -12.84 1.16
CA LEU A 276 17.92 -13.69 0.59
C LEU A 276 19.30 -13.24 1.06
N VAL A 277 19.59 -11.94 1.03
CA VAL A 277 20.87 -11.41 1.50
C VAL A 277 21.05 -11.70 3.00
N ILE A 278 20.00 -11.58 3.82
CA ILE A 278 20.07 -11.94 5.25
C ILE A 278 20.39 -13.42 5.42
N ARG A 279 19.65 -14.30 4.75
CA ARG A 279 19.85 -15.74 4.80
C ARG A 279 21.28 -16.13 4.43
N GLU A 280 21.76 -15.65 3.28
CA GLU A 280 23.11 -15.96 2.80
C GLU A 280 24.20 -15.37 3.71
N SER A 281 23.99 -14.18 4.27
CA SER A 281 24.94 -13.61 5.23
C SER A 281 25.08 -14.46 6.49
N ILE A 282 23.99 -15.06 6.98
CA ILE A 282 24.01 -15.95 8.15
C ILE A 282 24.76 -17.25 7.85
N ILE A 283 24.56 -17.81 6.66
CA ILE A 283 25.27 -19.01 6.20
C ILE A 283 26.76 -18.71 6.03
N LEU A 284 27.10 -17.60 5.38
CA LEU A 284 28.49 -17.19 5.13
C LEU A 284 29.27 -16.97 6.44
N LEU A 285 28.63 -16.40 7.45
CA LEU A 285 29.25 -16.13 8.75
C LEU A 285 29.27 -17.35 9.68
N ASN A 286 28.66 -18.48 9.29
CA ASN A 286 28.47 -19.66 10.14
C ASN A 286 27.98 -19.26 11.54
N ALA A 287 26.82 -18.59 11.58
CA ALA A 287 26.36 -17.94 12.80
C ALA A 287 26.01 -18.92 13.93
N GLY A 288 25.56 -20.14 13.62
CA GLY A 288 25.28 -21.17 14.62
C GLY A 288 26.53 -21.96 14.99
N ASP A 289 26.48 -22.68 16.12
CA ASP A 289 27.61 -23.50 16.57
C ASP A 289 27.78 -24.73 15.68
N ASN A 290 26.68 -25.22 15.11
CA ASN A 290 26.63 -26.34 14.17
C ASN A 290 25.96 -25.97 12.84
N VAL A 291 26.15 -26.80 11.81
CA VAL A 291 25.54 -26.61 10.48
C VAL A 291 24.01 -26.58 10.55
N THR A 292 23.41 -27.46 11.37
CA THR A 292 21.95 -27.52 11.56
C THR A 292 21.41 -26.25 12.22
N GLU A 293 22.10 -25.73 13.23
CA GLU A 293 21.69 -24.52 13.92
C GLU A 293 21.85 -23.28 13.02
N THR A 294 22.97 -23.20 12.28
CA THR A 294 23.17 -22.16 11.26
C THR A 294 22.05 -22.19 10.23
N ARG A 295 21.59 -23.39 9.84
CA ARG A 295 20.45 -23.54 8.93
C ARG A 295 19.16 -23.01 9.57
N ASN A 296 18.86 -23.35 10.82
CA ASN A 296 17.68 -22.84 11.54
C ASN A 296 17.70 -21.32 11.69
N LEU A 297 18.85 -20.75 12.07
CA LEU A 297 19.04 -19.30 12.16
C LEU A 297 18.91 -18.62 10.80
N SER A 298 19.41 -19.23 9.72
CA SER A 298 19.26 -18.69 8.36
C SER A 298 17.81 -18.65 7.91
N THR A 299 17.02 -19.67 8.29
CA THR A 299 15.59 -19.77 8.04
C THR A 299 14.79 -18.73 8.83
N TYR A 300 15.15 -18.52 10.10
CA TYR A 300 14.61 -17.42 10.90
C TYR A 300 14.97 -16.05 10.29
N GLY A 301 16.23 -15.85 9.89
CA GLY A 301 16.70 -14.62 9.26
C GLY A 301 16.00 -14.32 7.92
N PHE A 302 15.69 -15.35 7.13
CA PHE A 302 14.89 -15.21 5.92
C PHE A 302 13.49 -14.67 6.24
N LEU A 303 12.76 -15.30 7.18
CA LEU A 303 11.43 -14.83 7.61
C LEU A 303 11.49 -13.41 8.19
N TYR A 304 12.54 -13.10 8.96
CA TYR A 304 12.76 -11.75 9.46
C TYR A 304 12.88 -10.72 8.32
N GLY A 305 13.54 -11.07 7.23
CA GLY A 305 13.68 -10.21 6.05
C GLY A 305 12.37 -9.93 5.32
N THR A 306 11.37 -10.81 5.41
CA THR A 306 10.08 -10.65 4.71
C THR A 306 9.10 -9.70 5.43
N ILE A 307 9.43 -9.29 6.66
CA ILE A 307 8.66 -8.30 7.43
C ILE A 307 8.63 -6.95 6.67
N PRO A 308 7.45 -6.34 6.48
CA PRO A 308 7.30 -5.11 5.69
C PRO A 308 7.96 -3.90 6.37
N THR A 309 8.13 -2.83 5.61
CA THR A 309 8.71 -1.57 6.12
C THR A 309 7.84 -0.93 7.21
N ALA A 310 8.48 -0.40 8.26
CA ALA A 310 7.77 0.21 9.40
C ALA A 310 7.07 1.54 9.04
N PRO A 311 5.88 1.81 9.61
CA PRO A 311 5.20 3.10 9.43
C PRO A 311 5.96 4.31 9.96
N ALA A 312 6.89 4.12 10.89
CA ALA A 312 7.74 5.20 11.41
C ALA A 312 8.49 5.98 10.32
N LEU A 313 8.81 5.35 9.18
CA LEU A 313 9.47 6.01 8.06
C LEU A 313 8.63 7.17 7.47
N PHE A 314 7.30 7.04 7.49
CA PHE A 314 6.40 8.08 6.97
C PHE A 314 6.46 9.38 7.80
N ILE A 315 6.82 9.29 9.08
CA ILE A 315 7.01 10.49 9.91
C ILE A 315 8.21 11.30 9.41
N PHE A 316 9.27 10.62 8.95
CA PHE A 316 10.45 11.29 8.41
C PHE A 316 10.16 11.94 7.06
N THR A 317 9.35 11.31 6.20
CA THR A 317 8.96 11.94 4.92
C THR A 317 8.17 13.23 5.15
N LEU A 318 7.28 13.25 6.14
CA LEU A 318 6.54 14.46 6.56
C LEU A 318 7.48 15.53 7.11
N ARG A 319 8.41 15.16 7.99
CA ARG A 319 9.35 16.11 8.62
C ARG A 319 10.29 16.78 7.62
N TYR A 320 10.82 16.02 6.67
CA TYR A 320 11.74 16.53 5.65
C TYR A 320 11.03 17.03 4.38
N ASN A 321 9.72 16.79 4.26
CA ASN A 321 8.90 17.10 3.10
C ASN A 321 9.45 16.50 1.78
N ILE A 322 9.85 15.22 1.81
CA ILE A 322 10.45 14.50 0.67
C ILE A 322 9.64 13.24 0.37
N GLU A 323 9.15 13.10 -0.86
CA GLU A 323 8.49 11.88 -1.38
C GLU A 323 7.37 11.31 -0.49
N ILE A 324 6.63 12.19 0.22
CA ILE A 324 5.59 11.81 1.19
C ILE A 324 4.63 10.79 0.61
N ASP A 325 4.08 11.10 -0.56
CA ASP A 325 3.02 10.31 -1.17
C ASP A 325 3.54 9.01 -1.77
N LEU A 326 4.73 9.04 -2.36
CA LEU A 326 5.39 7.85 -2.93
C LEU A 326 5.63 6.82 -1.83
N ILE A 327 6.18 7.24 -0.69
CA ILE A 327 6.60 6.35 0.39
C ILE A 327 5.43 5.87 1.24
N ALA A 328 4.47 6.75 1.52
CA ALA A 328 3.23 6.35 2.19
C ALA A 328 2.58 5.19 1.43
N SER A 329 2.45 5.36 0.12
CA SER A 329 1.76 4.40 -0.73
C SER A 329 2.59 3.13 -0.97
N ALA A 330 3.91 3.26 -1.12
CA ALA A 330 4.84 2.13 -1.22
C ALA A 330 4.81 1.27 0.05
N MET A 331 4.73 1.89 1.23
CA MET A 331 4.64 1.21 2.52
C MET A 331 3.32 0.45 2.69
N VAL A 332 2.20 1.05 2.27
CA VAL A 332 0.89 0.37 2.24
C VAL A 332 0.99 -0.88 1.36
N ALA A 333 1.45 -0.71 0.11
CA ALA A 333 1.61 -1.81 -0.82
C ALA A 333 2.57 -2.88 -0.28
N CYS A 334 3.71 -2.49 0.30
CA CYS A 334 4.68 -3.40 0.93
C CYS A 334 4.03 -4.26 2.02
N THR A 335 3.20 -3.66 2.87
CA THR A 335 2.50 -4.37 3.96
C THR A 335 1.48 -5.37 3.43
N PHE A 336 0.75 -5.04 2.36
CA PHE A 336 -0.16 -6.00 1.72
C PHE A 336 0.59 -7.12 0.99
N LEU A 337 1.70 -6.81 0.31
CA LEU A 337 2.49 -7.81 -0.41
C LEU A 337 3.32 -8.71 0.52
N SER A 338 3.66 -8.25 1.73
CA SER A 338 4.40 -9.07 2.69
C SER A 338 3.53 -10.16 3.30
N ALA A 339 2.22 -9.97 3.44
CA ALA A 339 1.34 -10.94 4.10
C ALA A 339 1.37 -12.33 3.45
N PRO A 340 1.15 -12.46 2.12
CA PRO A 340 1.20 -13.76 1.45
C PRO A 340 2.61 -14.35 1.50
N LEU A 341 3.64 -13.51 1.37
CA LEU A 341 5.04 -13.95 1.42
C LEU A 341 5.39 -14.53 2.79
N MET A 342 5.03 -13.84 3.88
CA MET A 342 5.25 -14.32 5.25
C MET A 342 4.51 -15.62 5.53
N PHE A 343 3.27 -15.74 5.05
CA PHE A 343 2.49 -16.98 5.17
C PHE A 343 3.18 -18.15 4.46
N VAL A 344 3.59 -17.92 3.21
CA VAL A 344 4.33 -18.89 2.39
C VAL A 344 5.62 -19.32 3.08
N SER A 345 6.45 -18.35 3.48
CA SER A 345 7.71 -18.62 4.17
C SER A 345 7.47 -19.50 5.38
N ALA A 346 6.54 -19.13 6.25
CA ALA A 346 6.32 -19.88 7.47
C ALA A 346 5.77 -21.31 7.26
N LYS A 347 4.95 -21.53 6.21
CA LYS A 347 4.54 -22.90 5.82
C LYS A 347 5.74 -23.74 5.40
N VAL A 348 6.65 -23.18 4.61
CA VAL A 348 7.88 -23.87 4.20
C VAL A 348 8.80 -24.13 5.39
N ILE A 349 8.92 -23.18 6.31
CA ILE A 349 9.70 -23.34 7.54
C ILE A 349 9.16 -24.52 8.36
N ASN A 350 7.84 -24.59 8.56
CA ASN A 350 7.23 -25.69 9.28
C ASN A 350 7.49 -27.03 8.57
N ALA A 351 7.36 -27.06 7.24
CA ALA A 351 7.64 -28.24 6.43
C ALA A 351 9.09 -28.72 6.55
N VAL A 352 10.06 -27.80 6.52
CA VAL A 352 11.48 -28.12 6.66
C VAL A 352 11.81 -28.54 8.10
N SER A 353 11.22 -27.90 9.11
CA SER A 353 11.46 -28.19 10.53
C SER A 353 10.95 -29.56 10.98
N ALA A 354 9.88 -30.06 10.35
CA ALA A 354 9.32 -31.37 10.63
C ALA A 354 10.09 -32.53 9.94
N GLY A 355 11.26 -32.26 9.33
CA GLY A 355 12.12 -33.29 8.72
C GLY A 355 11.48 -34.00 7.53
N ILE A 356 10.55 -33.32 6.86
CA ILE A 356 9.60 -33.94 5.95
C ILE A 356 10.28 -34.42 4.67
N THR A 357 9.98 -35.65 4.26
CA THR A 357 10.40 -36.23 2.98
C THR A 357 9.83 -35.44 1.80
N PRO A 358 10.46 -35.45 0.60
CA PRO A 358 9.96 -34.73 -0.58
C PRO A 358 8.48 -35.02 -0.92
N ALA A 359 7.96 -36.18 -0.54
CA ALA A 359 6.56 -36.60 -0.75
C ALA A 359 5.56 -35.79 0.10
N SER A 360 5.81 -35.59 1.39
CA SER A 360 4.89 -34.82 2.25
C SER A 360 5.05 -33.30 2.05
N TYR A 361 6.20 -32.85 1.51
CA TYR A 361 6.34 -31.49 0.97
C TYR A 361 5.38 -31.25 -0.23
N ALA A 362 5.32 -32.19 -1.17
CA ALA A 362 4.41 -32.10 -2.31
C ALA A 362 2.94 -32.11 -1.88
N GLU A 363 2.60 -32.91 -0.86
CA GLU A 363 1.27 -32.94 -0.26
C GLU A 363 0.87 -31.57 0.34
N GLN A 364 1.76 -30.93 1.11
CA GLN A 364 1.50 -29.61 1.67
C GLN A 364 1.36 -28.52 0.60
N LEU A 365 2.18 -28.58 -0.46
CA LEU A 365 2.08 -27.67 -1.59
C LEU A 365 0.76 -27.87 -2.35
N ASN A 366 0.28 -29.12 -2.46
CA ASN A 366 -1.00 -29.45 -3.08
C ASN A 366 -2.19 -28.90 -2.27
N ASN A 367 -2.19 -29.12 -0.95
CA ASN A 367 -3.21 -28.59 -0.04
C ASN A 367 -3.25 -27.05 -0.07
N PHE A 368 -2.08 -26.41 -0.06
CA PHE A 368 -2.00 -24.96 -0.17
C PHE A 368 -2.49 -24.44 -1.53
N SER A 369 -2.14 -25.14 -2.62
CA SER A 369 -2.63 -24.80 -3.97
C SER A 369 -4.15 -24.89 -4.06
N PHE A 370 -4.76 -25.88 -3.38
CA PHE A 370 -6.22 -26.01 -3.26
C PHE A 370 -6.85 -24.82 -2.54
N ASP A 371 -6.35 -24.44 -1.37
CA ASP A 371 -6.88 -23.32 -0.58
C ASP A 371 -6.86 -22.00 -1.36
N ILE A 372 -5.73 -21.69 -2.00
CA ILE A 372 -5.58 -20.50 -2.85
C ILE A 372 -6.55 -20.56 -4.03
N SER A 373 -6.74 -21.73 -4.64
CA SER A 373 -7.63 -21.89 -5.80
C SER A 373 -9.09 -21.70 -5.42
N VAL A 374 -9.53 -22.17 -4.26
CA VAL A 374 -10.89 -21.93 -3.76
C VAL A 374 -11.15 -20.43 -3.56
N ALA A 375 -10.21 -19.73 -2.91
CA ALA A 375 -10.30 -18.27 -2.76
C ALA A 375 -10.28 -17.55 -4.12
N SER A 376 -9.47 -18.04 -5.06
CA SER A 376 -9.35 -17.52 -6.43
C SER A 376 -10.65 -17.67 -7.22
N VAL A 377 -11.36 -18.80 -7.11
CA VAL A 377 -12.68 -19.00 -7.73
C VAL A 377 -13.69 -17.98 -7.20
N ALA A 378 -13.77 -17.78 -5.88
CA ALA A 378 -14.69 -16.82 -5.28
C ALA A 378 -14.42 -15.38 -5.81
N ALA A 379 -13.15 -14.99 -5.87
CA ALA A 379 -12.72 -13.71 -6.42
C ALA A 379 -13.03 -13.57 -7.92
N CYS A 380 -12.78 -14.61 -8.72
CA CYS A 380 -13.11 -14.65 -10.15
C CYS A 380 -14.61 -14.50 -10.40
N ILE A 381 -15.46 -15.24 -9.65
CA ILE A 381 -16.92 -15.15 -9.77
C ILE A 381 -17.38 -13.72 -9.47
N TRP A 382 -16.88 -13.12 -8.39
CA TRP A 382 -17.20 -11.74 -8.05
C TRP A 382 -16.78 -10.74 -9.14
N LEU A 383 -15.56 -10.87 -9.67
CA LEU A 383 -15.06 -10.02 -10.75
C LEU A 383 -15.86 -10.19 -12.04
N LEU A 384 -16.27 -11.41 -12.39
CA LEU A 384 -17.13 -11.69 -13.53
C LEU A 384 -18.51 -11.04 -13.35
N ILE A 385 -19.11 -11.14 -12.16
CA ILE A 385 -20.37 -10.44 -11.83
C ILE A 385 -20.21 -8.93 -11.97
N CYS A 386 -19.10 -8.36 -11.50
CA CYS A 386 -18.81 -6.93 -11.60
C CYS A 386 -18.65 -6.48 -13.06
N PHE A 387 -17.89 -7.21 -13.87
CA PHE A 387 -17.60 -6.83 -15.25
C PHE A 387 -18.74 -7.15 -16.23
N LEU A 388 -19.46 -8.26 -16.05
CA LEU A 388 -20.53 -8.70 -16.96
C LEU A 388 -21.92 -8.22 -16.51
N GLY A 389 -22.20 -8.19 -15.20
CA GLY A 389 -23.52 -7.91 -14.65
C GLY A 389 -23.79 -6.41 -14.46
N PHE A 390 -22.96 -5.73 -13.66
CA PHE A 390 -23.23 -4.35 -13.22
C PHE A 390 -22.59 -3.27 -14.11
N GLY A 391 -21.61 -3.64 -14.95
CA GLY A 391 -20.73 -2.71 -15.67
C GLY A 391 -20.88 -2.66 -17.19
N ARG A 392 -22.10 -2.80 -17.76
CA ARG A 392 -22.30 -2.92 -19.22
C ARG A 392 -21.67 -1.77 -20.05
N LYS A 393 -21.64 -0.54 -19.52
CA LYS A 393 -20.94 0.62 -20.14
C LYS A 393 -19.41 0.56 -19.99
N ARG A 394 -18.87 -0.04 -18.92
CA ARG A 394 -17.41 -0.15 -18.65
C ARG A 394 -16.74 -1.34 -19.34
N TYR A 395 -17.49 -2.40 -19.67
CA TYR A 395 -17.01 -3.52 -20.50
C TYR A 395 -16.55 -3.09 -21.89
N ASN A 396 -17.07 -1.96 -22.40
CA ASN A 396 -16.66 -1.45 -23.70
C ASN A 396 -15.25 -0.86 -23.70
N LYS A 397 -14.65 -0.57 -22.54
CA LYS A 397 -13.28 -0.08 -22.49
C LYS A 397 -12.30 -1.21 -22.81
N VAL A 398 -11.42 -0.93 -23.77
CA VAL A 398 -10.45 -1.89 -24.35
C VAL A 398 -9.59 -2.59 -23.28
N THR A 399 -9.18 -1.86 -22.24
CA THR A 399 -8.36 -2.39 -21.13
C THR A 399 -9.11 -3.43 -20.30
N HIS A 400 -10.41 -3.21 -20.04
CA HIS A 400 -11.23 -4.14 -19.28
C HIS A 400 -11.50 -5.45 -20.04
N ARG A 401 -11.63 -5.39 -21.37
CA ARG A 401 -11.76 -6.58 -22.22
C ARG A 401 -10.58 -7.53 -22.07
N CYS A 402 -9.35 -7.00 -22.07
CA CYS A 402 -8.15 -7.81 -21.82
C CYS A 402 -8.09 -8.34 -20.37
N THR A 403 -8.44 -7.52 -19.36
CA THR A 403 -8.48 -8.01 -17.96
C THR A 403 -9.49 -9.13 -17.75
N LEU A 404 -10.62 -9.08 -18.45
CA LEU A 404 -11.63 -10.13 -18.38
C LEU A 404 -11.10 -11.45 -18.95
N CYS A 405 -10.30 -11.41 -20.02
CA CYS A 405 -9.62 -12.61 -20.51
C CYS A 405 -8.62 -13.18 -19.49
N ILE A 406 -7.90 -12.33 -18.75
CA ILE A 406 -7.06 -12.78 -17.62
C ILE A 406 -7.92 -13.45 -16.54
N VAL A 407 -9.04 -12.85 -16.14
CA VAL A 407 -9.93 -13.42 -15.11
C VAL A 407 -10.49 -14.78 -15.55
N ILE A 408 -10.86 -14.94 -16.83
CA ILE A 408 -11.31 -16.23 -17.38
C ILE A 408 -10.17 -17.26 -17.37
N ALA A 409 -8.96 -16.89 -17.78
CA ALA A 409 -7.81 -17.77 -17.72
C ALA A 409 -7.51 -18.20 -16.26
N GLN A 410 -7.63 -17.29 -15.30
CA GLN A 410 -7.46 -17.56 -13.87
C GLN A 410 -8.55 -18.47 -13.30
N LEU A 411 -9.79 -18.32 -13.75
CA LEU A 411 -10.86 -19.26 -13.39
C LEU A 411 -10.56 -20.68 -13.91
N ALA A 412 -10.06 -20.80 -15.15
CA ALA A 412 -9.66 -22.09 -15.71
C ALA A 412 -8.53 -22.74 -14.92
N ILE A 413 -7.50 -21.97 -14.50
CA ILE A 413 -6.43 -22.45 -13.63
C ILE A 413 -6.99 -22.96 -12.31
N ALA A 414 -7.80 -22.14 -11.63
CA ALA A 414 -8.31 -22.49 -10.30
C ALA A 414 -9.20 -23.74 -10.31
N ILE A 415 -10.05 -23.90 -11.34
CA ILE A 415 -10.83 -25.14 -11.54
C ILE A 415 -9.89 -26.32 -11.81
N GLY A 416 -8.89 -26.15 -12.68
CA GLY A 416 -7.90 -27.19 -12.98
C GLY A 416 -7.16 -27.67 -11.73
N VAL A 417 -6.70 -26.76 -10.88
CA VAL A 417 -6.00 -27.08 -9.62
C VAL A 417 -6.93 -27.77 -8.61
N ILE A 418 -8.20 -27.38 -8.52
CA ILE A 418 -9.19 -28.06 -7.66
C ILE A 418 -9.40 -29.51 -8.11
N ILE A 419 -9.50 -29.74 -9.44
CA ILE A 419 -9.61 -31.10 -10.00
C ILE A 419 -8.34 -31.88 -9.67
N TRP A 420 -7.16 -31.30 -9.89
CA TRP A 420 -5.86 -31.90 -9.56
C TRP A 420 -5.78 -32.31 -8.09
N SER A 421 -6.15 -31.43 -7.15
CA SER A 421 -6.01 -31.70 -5.72
C SER A 421 -6.95 -32.81 -5.21
N LYS A 422 -8.07 -33.04 -5.89
CA LYS A 422 -9.07 -34.08 -5.55
C LYS A 422 -8.87 -35.36 -6.34
N LEU A 423 -7.88 -35.42 -7.21
CA LEU A 423 -7.60 -36.55 -8.07
C LEU A 423 -6.85 -37.63 -7.28
N ASN A 424 -7.53 -38.75 -6.97
CA ASN A 424 -6.87 -39.91 -6.35
C ASN A 424 -5.91 -40.58 -7.36
N SER A 425 -4.84 -41.21 -6.87
CA SER A 425 -3.81 -41.88 -7.69
C SER A 425 -4.33 -42.96 -8.65
N ASP A 426 -5.55 -43.48 -8.44
CA ASP A 426 -6.20 -44.53 -9.26
C ASP A 426 -7.19 -43.99 -10.32
N SER A 427 -7.16 -42.69 -10.64
CA SER A 427 -8.21 -42.03 -11.42
C SER A 427 -7.99 -42.03 -12.94
N ASN A 428 -9.11 -41.91 -13.67
CA ASN A 428 -9.23 -41.94 -15.13
C ASN A 428 -8.21 -41.03 -15.86
N GLN A 429 -7.48 -41.61 -16.83
CA GLN A 429 -6.51 -40.88 -17.69
C GLN A 429 -7.10 -39.61 -18.33
N ILE A 430 -8.40 -39.63 -18.67
CA ILE A 430 -9.10 -38.48 -19.27
C ILE A 430 -9.16 -37.29 -18.30
N LEU A 431 -9.42 -37.53 -17.01
CA LEU A 431 -9.54 -36.47 -16.01
C LEU A 431 -8.19 -35.80 -15.76
N TRP A 432 -7.10 -36.58 -15.85
CA TRP A 432 -5.73 -36.06 -15.81
C TRP A 432 -5.44 -35.11 -16.98
N TYR A 433 -5.82 -35.47 -18.22
CA TYR A 433 -5.64 -34.56 -19.35
C TYR A 433 -6.49 -33.29 -19.23
N ILE A 434 -7.73 -33.40 -18.73
CA ILE A 434 -8.62 -32.24 -18.54
C ILE A 434 -8.00 -31.24 -17.57
N GLN A 435 -7.54 -31.69 -16.39
CA GLN A 435 -6.90 -30.78 -15.43
C GLN A 435 -5.61 -30.18 -16.00
N PHE A 436 -4.79 -30.99 -16.68
CA PHE A 436 -3.51 -30.56 -17.23
C PHE A 436 -3.69 -29.47 -18.29
N ILE A 437 -4.67 -29.66 -19.18
CA ILE A 437 -5.02 -28.68 -20.22
C ILE A 437 -5.54 -27.39 -19.59
N LEU A 438 -6.42 -27.47 -18.59
CA LEU A 438 -6.98 -26.30 -17.91
C LEU A 438 -5.90 -25.47 -17.20
N ILE A 439 -5.04 -26.12 -16.41
CA ILE A 439 -3.95 -25.45 -15.69
C ILE A 439 -2.97 -24.83 -16.69
N THR A 440 -2.41 -25.62 -17.60
CA THR A 440 -1.32 -25.18 -18.48
C THR A 440 -1.79 -24.12 -19.47
N THR A 441 -2.97 -24.31 -20.09
CA THR A 441 -3.54 -23.32 -21.02
C THR A 441 -3.86 -22.02 -20.29
N GLY A 442 -4.45 -22.11 -19.08
CA GLY A 442 -4.77 -20.94 -18.29
C GLY A 442 -3.53 -20.17 -17.85
N VAL A 443 -2.47 -20.85 -17.38
CA VAL A 443 -1.21 -20.20 -16.99
C VAL A 443 -0.60 -19.48 -18.18
N TYR A 444 -0.43 -20.15 -19.33
CA TYR A 444 0.17 -19.51 -20.51
C TYR A 444 -0.69 -18.38 -21.07
N ALA A 445 -2.02 -18.56 -21.13
CA ALA A 445 -2.94 -17.51 -21.56
C ALA A 445 -2.84 -16.28 -20.65
N SER A 446 -2.78 -16.46 -19.32
CA SER A 446 -2.64 -15.34 -18.38
C SER A 446 -1.39 -14.50 -18.66
N ARG A 447 -0.27 -15.13 -19.05
CA ARG A 447 1.00 -14.43 -19.34
C ARG A 447 0.94 -13.66 -20.66
N ILE A 448 0.38 -14.27 -21.70
CA ILE A 448 0.21 -13.60 -22.99
C ILE A 448 -0.78 -12.44 -22.88
N TRP A 449 -1.89 -12.61 -22.16
CA TRP A 449 -2.85 -11.54 -21.91
C TRP A 449 -2.26 -10.42 -21.03
N THR A 450 -1.31 -10.73 -20.13
CA THR A 450 -0.55 -9.70 -19.40
C THR A 450 0.25 -8.81 -20.36
N ALA A 451 0.98 -9.42 -21.30
CA ALA A 451 1.70 -8.69 -22.34
C ALA A 451 0.75 -7.89 -23.26
N ALA A 452 -0.43 -8.44 -23.56
CA ALA A 452 -1.47 -7.77 -24.33
C ALA A 452 -2.00 -6.51 -23.62
N ILE A 453 -2.25 -6.54 -22.29
CA ILE A 453 -2.65 -5.35 -21.53
C ILE A 453 -1.55 -4.28 -21.59
N ALA A 454 -0.28 -4.66 -21.42
CA ALA A 454 0.84 -3.72 -21.50
C ALA A 454 0.95 -3.06 -22.88
N ALA A 455 0.78 -3.83 -23.95
CA ALA A 455 0.70 -3.30 -25.31
C ALA A 455 -0.51 -2.38 -25.50
N THR A 456 -1.69 -2.76 -25.01
CA THR A 456 -2.90 -1.92 -25.03
C THR A 456 -2.65 -0.57 -24.36
N LEU A 457 -2.05 -0.54 -23.17
CA LEU A 457 -1.76 0.70 -22.45
C LEU A 457 -0.74 1.58 -23.19
N LEU A 458 0.32 0.97 -23.76
CA LEU A 458 1.28 1.68 -24.61
C LEU A 458 0.60 2.33 -25.83
N PHE A 459 -0.22 1.57 -26.56
CA PHE A 459 -0.86 2.09 -27.76
C PHE A 459 -2.00 3.07 -27.46
N LEU A 460 -2.71 2.93 -26.35
CA LEU A 460 -3.63 3.97 -25.87
C LEU A 460 -2.90 5.28 -25.57
N SER A 461 -1.66 5.21 -25.07
CA SER A 461 -0.87 6.41 -24.80
C SER A 461 -0.24 7.04 -26.05
N SER A 462 -0.08 6.28 -27.15
CA SER A 462 0.74 6.70 -28.30
C SER A 462 0.01 6.73 -29.66
N ARG A 463 -1.19 6.14 -29.75
CA ARG A 463 -2.00 5.98 -30.97
C ARG A 463 -3.49 6.20 -30.65
N SER A 464 -4.33 6.26 -31.69
CA SER A 464 -5.78 6.46 -31.55
C SER A 464 -6.50 5.22 -31.01
N LEU A 465 -7.66 5.44 -30.37
CA LEU A 465 -8.51 4.37 -29.85
C LEU A 465 -8.89 3.34 -30.94
N SER A 466 -9.24 3.80 -32.14
CA SER A 466 -9.61 2.95 -33.27
C SER A 466 -8.47 2.02 -33.72
N PHE A 467 -7.22 2.48 -33.65
CA PHE A 467 -6.05 1.65 -33.92
C PHE A 467 -5.95 0.52 -32.89
N VAL A 468 -6.12 0.85 -31.61
CA VAL A 468 -6.06 -0.12 -30.51
C VAL A 468 -7.17 -1.17 -30.63
N GLU A 469 -8.40 -0.77 -30.97
CA GLU A 469 -9.51 -1.70 -31.20
C GLU A 469 -9.24 -2.66 -32.36
N ASN A 470 -8.65 -2.17 -33.45
CA ASN A 470 -8.30 -3.02 -34.59
C ASN A 470 -7.16 -3.99 -34.23
N LEU A 471 -6.18 -3.54 -33.45
CA LEU A 471 -5.09 -4.37 -32.96
C LEU A 471 -5.59 -5.45 -31.99
N GLN A 472 -6.54 -5.12 -31.11
CA GLN A 472 -7.07 -6.05 -30.11
C GLN A 472 -7.78 -7.26 -30.75
N LYS A 473 -8.35 -7.11 -31.95
CA LYS A 473 -8.92 -8.24 -32.71
C LYS A 473 -7.89 -9.35 -32.95
N TRP A 474 -6.61 -9.00 -33.11
CA TRP A 474 -5.52 -9.96 -33.24
C TRP A 474 -5.08 -10.53 -31.88
N PHE A 475 -5.29 -9.81 -30.77
CA PHE A 475 -4.92 -10.35 -29.45
C PHE A 475 -5.74 -11.59 -29.05
N TYR A 476 -6.99 -11.72 -29.50
CA TYR A 476 -7.80 -12.89 -29.20
C TYR A 476 -7.27 -14.22 -29.78
N PRO A 477 -7.00 -14.33 -31.10
CA PRO A 477 -6.44 -15.56 -31.67
C PRO A 477 -5.03 -15.85 -31.16
N PHE A 478 -4.21 -14.83 -30.90
CA PHE A 478 -2.88 -15.05 -30.31
C PHE A 478 -2.94 -15.44 -28.83
N GLY A 479 -3.76 -14.73 -28.04
CA GLY A 479 -3.88 -14.89 -26.59
C GLY A 479 -4.45 -16.22 -26.14
N TRP A 480 -5.36 -16.81 -26.93
CA TRP A 480 -5.91 -18.14 -26.65
C TRP A 480 -5.34 -19.24 -27.56
N GLY A 481 -5.04 -18.93 -28.82
CA GLY A 481 -4.55 -19.92 -29.79
C GLY A 481 -3.14 -20.39 -29.52
N VAL A 482 -2.21 -19.50 -29.16
CA VAL A 482 -0.81 -19.89 -28.89
C VAL A 482 -0.71 -20.81 -27.66
N PRO A 483 -1.33 -20.50 -26.50
CA PRO A 483 -1.36 -21.41 -25.35
C PRO A 483 -1.97 -22.77 -25.68
N LEU A 484 -3.12 -22.78 -26.36
CA LEU A 484 -3.82 -24.01 -26.69
C LEU A 484 -3.00 -24.89 -27.63
N LEU A 485 -2.39 -24.31 -28.67
CA LEU A 485 -1.52 -25.01 -29.61
C LEU A 485 -0.27 -25.59 -28.93
N MET A 486 0.35 -24.83 -28.02
CA MET A 486 1.51 -25.33 -27.26
C MET A 486 1.12 -26.51 -26.36
N VAL A 487 -0.02 -26.43 -25.68
CA VAL A 487 -0.51 -27.51 -24.81
C VAL A 487 -0.89 -28.75 -25.61
N THR A 488 -1.54 -28.62 -26.76
CA THR A 488 -1.85 -29.76 -27.62
C THR A 488 -0.59 -30.44 -28.15
N LEU A 489 0.43 -29.66 -28.55
CA LEU A 489 1.73 -30.22 -28.94
C LEU A 489 2.41 -30.96 -27.79
N ILE A 490 2.36 -30.44 -26.56
CA ILE A 490 2.90 -31.13 -25.37
C ILE A 490 2.18 -32.45 -25.14
N CYS A 491 0.84 -32.46 -25.17
CA CYS A 491 0.03 -33.66 -24.97
C CYS A 491 0.27 -34.72 -26.06
N VAL A 492 0.59 -34.31 -27.30
CA VAL A 492 0.88 -35.24 -28.41
C VAL A 492 2.33 -35.75 -28.36
N ALA A 493 3.28 -34.89 -28.01
CA ALA A 493 4.70 -35.22 -28.02
C ALA A 493 5.15 -36.08 -26.83
N VAL A 494 4.49 -35.96 -25.67
CA VAL A 494 4.86 -36.71 -24.47
C VAL A 494 3.87 -37.85 -24.23
N ARG A 495 4.34 -39.10 -24.37
CA ARG A 495 3.59 -40.27 -23.89
C ARG A 495 3.83 -40.46 -22.40
N LEU A 496 2.77 -40.51 -21.60
CA LEU A 496 2.87 -40.78 -20.16
C LEU A 496 3.37 -42.20 -19.89
N ASN A 497 4.49 -42.32 -19.17
CA ASN A 497 4.82 -43.54 -18.44
C ASN A 497 4.27 -43.42 -17.01
N PRO A 498 3.45 -44.37 -16.53
CA PRO A 498 2.80 -44.29 -15.22
C PRO A 498 3.79 -44.35 -14.03
N SER A 499 5.05 -44.72 -14.26
CA SER A 499 6.12 -44.74 -13.25
C SER A 499 6.80 -43.39 -12.99
N ASP A 500 6.54 -42.36 -13.82
CA ASP A 500 7.11 -41.01 -13.65
C ASP A 500 6.14 -40.02 -12.96
N LEU A 501 4.99 -40.51 -12.46
CA LEU A 501 4.00 -39.74 -11.68
C LEU A 501 4.48 -39.43 -10.24
N ASP A 502 5.78 -39.19 -10.07
CA ASP A 502 6.34 -38.71 -8.82
C ASP A 502 5.85 -37.28 -8.58
N PHE A 503 4.88 -37.17 -7.68
CA PHE A 503 4.28 -35.95 -7.13
C PHE A 503 5.24 -34.74 -7.15
N LYS A 504 5.03 -33.87 -8.15
CA LYS A 504 5.74 -32.59 -8.34
C LYS A 504 4.76 -31.45 -8.55
N ASN A 505 5.24 -30.23 -8.31
CA ASN A 505 4.52 -28.96 -8.40
C ASN A 505 3.47 -28.93 -9.54
N PRO A 506 2.21 -28.50 -9.29
CA PRO A 506 1.14 -28.49 -10.29
C PRO A 506 1.46 -27.67 -11.56
N ASN A 507 2.42 -26.73 -11.50
CA ASN A 507 2.91 -25.95 -12.65
C ASN A 507 3.96 -26.69 -13.50
N PHE A 508 4.56 -27.78 -13.02
CA PHE A 508 5.63 -28.53 -13.70
C PHE A 508 5.38 -30.03 -13.66
N GLN A 509 4.17 -30.47 -14.03
CA GLN A 509 3.77 -31.87 -14.05
C GLN A 509 4.66 -32.74 -14.96
N LEU A 510 5.19 -32.18 -16.05
CA LEU A 510 6.10 -32.86 -16.99
C LEU A 510 7.58 -32.51 -16.77
N GLY A 511 7.92 -31.86 -15.65
CA GLY A 511 9.30 -31.54 -15.29
C GLY A 511 10.02 -30.62 -16.30
N ARG A 512 11.18 -31.06 -16.81
CA ARG A 512 12.11 -30.22 -17.59
C ARG A 512 11.55 -29.74 -18.94
N THR A 513 10.73 -30.54 -19.63
CA THR A 513 10.16 -30.17 -20.94
C THR A 513 9.16 -29.03 -20.81
N GLN A 514 8.25 -29.12 -19.83
CA GLN A 514 7.31 -28.05 -19.49
C GLN A 514 8.04 -26.81 -18.95
N ALA A 515 9.09 -26.98 -18.13
CA ALA A 515 9.89 -25.87 -17.64
C ALA A 515 10.60 -25.09 -18.75
N ALA A 516 11.11 -25.77 -19.80
CA ALA A 516 11.71 -25.12 -20.96
C ALA A 516 10.70 -24.28 -21.76
N ILE A 517 9.52 -24.84 -22.03
CA ILE A 517 8.45 -24.14 -22.76
C ILE A 517 7.92 -22.95 -21.94
N SER A 518 7.67 -23.17 -20.65
CA SER A 518 7.26 -22.12 -19.71
C SER A 518 8.30 -20.99 -19.64
N SER A 519 9.60 -21.33 -19.56
CA SER A 519 10.69 -20.34 -19.57
C SER A 519 10.68 -19.49 -20.85
N PHE A 520 10.50 -20.10 -22.02
CA PHE A 520 10.43 -19.39 -23.29
C PHE A 520 9.27 -18.39 -23.33
N ILE A 521 8.06 -18.82 -22.93
CA ILE A 521 6.86 -17.95 -22.89
C ILE A 521 7.05 -16.84 -21.87
N LEU A 522 7.58 -17.15 -20.67
CA LEU A 522 7.81 -16.18 -19.62
C LEU A 522 8.84 -15.14 -20.01
N ILE A 523 9.97 -15.51 -20.62
CA ILE A 523 10.98 -14.57 -21.12
C ILE A 523 10.37 -13.63 -22.16
N PHE A 524 9.64 -14.18 -23.14
CA PHE A 524 8.99 -13.38 -24.16
C PHE A 524 7.97 -12.39 -23.56
N CYS A 525 7.05 -12.87 -22.72
CA CYS A 525 6.03 -12.03 -22.10
C CYS A 525 6.64 -10.99 -21.15
N PHE A 526 7.68 -11.35 -20.41
CA PHE A 526 8.39 -10.45 -19.50
C PHE A 526 9.07 -9.31 -20.27
N ILE A 527 9.82 -9.62 -21.33
CA ILE A 527 10.49 -8.61 -22.17
C ILE A 527 9.47 -7.69 -22.82
N VAL A 528 8.39 -8.23 -23.40
CA VAL A 528 7.34 -7.42 -24.03
C VAL A 528 6.66 -6.51 -23.00
N THR A 529 6.26 -7.05 -21.86
CA THR A 529 5.57 -6.29 -20.80
C THR A 529 6.47 -5.17 -20.24
N LEU A 530 7.72 -5.48 -19.94
CA LEU A 530 8.70 -4.52 -19.44
C LEU A 530 9.01 -3.44 -20.50
N GLY A 531 9.23 -3.85 -21.75
CA GLY A 531 9.47 -2.94 -22.87
C GLY A 531 8.29 -2.00 -23.12
N CYS A 532 7.06 -2.52 -23.11
CA CYS A 532 5.84 -1.73 -23.27
C CYS A 532 5.69 -0.70 -22.14
N LEU A 533 5.90 -1.08 -20.88
CA LEU A 533 5.82 -0.16 -19.75
C LEU A 533 6.90 0.93 -19.81
N ILE A 534 8.15 0.57 -20.15
CA ILE A 534 9.24 1.54 -20.30
C ILE A 534 8.95 2.52 -21.45
N LEU A 535 8.46 2.03 -22.58
CA LEU A 535 8.11 2.88 -23.73
C LEU A 535 6.91 3.77 -23.43
N GLN A 536 5.88 3.24 -22.76
CA GLN A 536 4.70 4.00 -22.34
C GLN A 536 5.14 5.14 -21.41
N GLN A 537 6.02 4.83 -20.46
CA GLN A 537 6.64 5.80 -19.56
C GLN A 537 7.41 6.90 -20.31
N ARG A 538 8.22 6.53 -21.30
CA ARG A 538 8.96 7.51 -22.13
C ARG A 538 8.00 8.39 -22.93
N TYR A 539 6.94 7.82 -23.48
CA TYR A 539 5.95 8.54 -24.28
C TYR A 539 5.16 9.53 -23.44
N GLN A 540 4.63 9.11 -22.29
CA GLN A 540 3.92 9.99 -21.34
C GLN A 540 4.82 11.14 -20.86
N ARG A 541 6.08 10.86 -20.54
CA ARG A 541 7.03 11.91 -20.13
C ARG A 541 7.27 12.93 -21.25
N ARG A 542 7.43 12.48 -22.50
CA ARG A 542 7.63 13.36 -23.66
C ARG A 542 6.38 14.20 -23.96
N HIS A 543 5.20 13.63 -23.85
CA HIS A 543 3.94 14.34 -24.10
C HIS A 543 3.70 15.43 -23.04
N ASN A 544 3.95 15.14 -21.76
CA ASN A 544 3.89 16.16 -20.71
C ASN A 544 4.89 17.29 -20.99
N THR A 545 6.14 16.98 -21.34
CA THR A 545 7.15 18.01 -21.68
C THR A 545 6.75 18.85 -22.90
N MET A 546 6.15 18.25 -23.95
CA MET A 546 5.66 18.99 -25.12
C MET A 546 4.40 19.80 -24.82
N SER A 547 3.51 19.33 -23.96
CA SER A 547 2.33 20.07 -23.50
C SER A 547 2.75 21.32 -22.71
N TYR A 548 3.72 21.21 -21.81
CA TYR A 548 4.34 22.37 -21.13
C TYR A 548 5.09 23.30 -22.09
N GLY A 549 5.74 22.76 -23.14
CA GLY A 549 6.38 23.54 -24.19
C GLY A 549 5.40 24.30 -25.09
N HIS A 550 4.26 23.70 -25.42
CA HIS A 550 3.16 24.36 -26.13
C HIS A 550 2.46 25.41 -25.27
N LEU A 551 2.28 25.15 -23.96
CA LEU A 551 1.77 26.16 -23.04
C LEU A 551 2.74 27.35 -22.96
N ARG A 552 4.05 27.10 -22.91
CA ARG A 552 5.08 28.14 -22.93
C ARG A 552 5.15 28.91 -24.25
N ASN A 553 4.97 28.23 -25.39
CA ASN A 553 4.95 28.88 -26.71
C ASN A 553 3.63 29.61 -27.00
N ASN A 554 2.50 29.13 -26.48
CA ASN A 554 1.20 29.81 -26.57
C ASN A 554 1.17 31.05 -25.66
N VAL A 555 1.80 31.01 -24.48
CA VAL A 555 2.01 32.22 -23.65
C VAL A 555 2.86 33.27 -24.37
N GLN A 556 3.66 32.87 -25.36
CA GLN A 556 4.50 33.77 -26.14
C GLN A 556 3.83 34.25 -27.45
N ASN A 557 2.76 33.58 -27.93
CA ASN A 557 2.14 33.84 -29.24
C ASN A 557 0.61 34.04 -29.24
N SER A 558 -0.10 33.93 -28.11
CA SER A 558 -1.56 34.13 -28.08
C SER A 558 -2.02 35.00 -26.91
N THR A 559 -2.16 36.30 -27.17
CA THR A 559 -3.20 37.14 -26.55
C THR A 559 -4.55 36.75 -27.15
N THR A 560 -5.13 35.64 -26.72
CA THR A 560 -6.58 35.37 -26.87
C THR A 560 -6.99 34.24 -25.93
N GLU A 561 -8.08 34.48 -25.20
CA GLU A 561 -8.59 33.70 -24.08
C GLU A 561 -9.02 32.27 -24.46
N ASN A 562 -8.69 31.31 -23.60
CA ASN A 562 -9.44 30.07 -23.41
C ASN A 562 -9.32 29.67 -21.93
N ASN A 563 -10.39 29.94 -21.17
CA ASN A 563 -10.50 29.68 -19.75
C ASN A 563 -11.00 28.25 -19.48
N GLU A 564 -10.11 27.26 -19.45
CA GLU A 564 -10.36 26.00 -18.75
C GLU A 564 -9.47 25.93 -17.50
N ARG A 565 -10.09 26.10 -16.32
CA ARG A 565 -9.40 26.08 -15.02
C ARG A 565 -9.13 24.61 -14.61
N PRO A 566 -7.89 24.23 -14.26
CA PRO A 566 -7.59 22.87 -13.79
C PRO A 566 -8.26 22.58 -12.43
N ILE A 567 -8.74 21.36 -12.24
CA ILE A 567 -9.33 20.89 -10.97
C ILE A 567 -8.20 20.66 -9.97
N ILE A 568 -8.28 21.32 -8.80
CA ILE A 568 -7.26 21.27 -7.75
C ILE A 568 -7.67 20.24 -6.68
N ASP A 569 -6.76 19.31 -6.35
CA ASP A 569 -6.94 18.36 -5.25
C ASP A 569 -6.73 19.07 -3.90
N VAL A 570 -7.62 18.86 -2.94
CA VAL A 570 -7.59 19.56 -1.64
C VAL A 570 -6.33 19.26 -0.84
N GLU A 571 -5.70 18.12 -1.11
CA GLU A 571 -4.46 17.67 -0.49
C GLU A 571 -3.19 18.36 -1.03
N ASP A 572 -3.27 19.07 -2.17
CA ASP A 572 -2.11 19.74 -2.81
C ASP A 572 -1.95 21.20 -2.35
N LEU A 573 -2.89 21.73 -1.56
CA LEU A 573 -2.86 23.07 -0.98
C LEU A 573 -1.84 23.22 0.18
N VAL A 574 -1.02 22.21 0.46
CA VAL A 574 0.03 22.26 1.48
C VAL A 574 1.35 22.70 0.83
N SER A 575 1.44 23.97 0.45
CA SER A 575 2.70 24.66 0.16
C SER A 575 2.49 26.14 0.44
N PRO A 576 3.38 26.82 1.20
CA PRO A 576 3.29 28.26 1.34
C PRO A 576 3.59 28.88 -0.04
N LEU A 577 2.56 29.41 -0.69
CA LEU A 577 2.73 30.18 -1.92
C LEU A 577 3.46 31.48 -1.56
N ILE A 578 4.78 31.50 -1.73
CA ILE A 578 5.54 32.74 -1.80
C ILE A 578 5.73 33.05 -3.30
N ASN A 579 5.17 34.18 -3.71
CA ASN A 579 5.41 34.94 -4.94
C ASN A 579 5.17 34.24 -6.29
N SER A 580 3.92 34.30 -6.75
CA SER A 580 3.64 34.50 -8.18
C SER A 580 2.29 35.21 -8.37
N THR A 581 2.26 36.52 -8.09
CA THR A 581 1.20 37.41 -8.60
C THR A 581 1.48 37.71 -10.06
N SER A 582 0.75 37.09 -10.99
CA SER A 582 0.52 37.68 -12.31
C SER A 582 -0.90 38.23 -12.33
N ILE A 583 -0.99 39.55 -12.24
CA ILE A 583 -2.18 40.38 -12.47
C ILE A 583 -2.67 40.12 -13.89
N ILE A 584 -3.93 39.70 -14.07
CA ILE A 584 -4.66 39.84 -15.34
C ILE A 584 -6.12 40.22 -15.01
N ASN A 585 -6.52 41.40 -15.49
CA ASN A 585 -7.87 41.98 -15.42
C ASN A 585 -8.91 41.11 -16.14
N CYS A 586 -10.13 41.06 -15.62
CA CYS A 586 -11.32 40.71 -16.41
C CYS A 586 -12.35 41.84 -16.30
N GLU A 587 -12.67 42.46 -17.44
CA GLU A 587 -13.92 43.18 -17.65
C GLU A 587 -15.05 42.15 -17.77
N PHE A 588 -16.15 42.36 -17.04
CA PHE A 588 -17.39 41.61 -17.26
C PHE A 588 -18.44 42.55 -17.84
N GLN A 589 -18.99 42.17 -18.99
CA GLN A 589 -19.99 42.93 -19.72
C GLN A 589 -21.32 42.89 -18.95
N ASN A 590 -21.81 44.08 -18.56
CA ASN A 590 -23.13 44.28 -17.96
C ASN A 590 -24.24 43.76 -18.88
N GLY A 591 -25.17 43.00 -18.30
CA GLY A 591 -26.36 42.52 -19.00
C GLY A 591 -27.42 41.98 -18.05
N CYS A 592 -27.91 42.81 -17.12
CA CYS A 592 -29.22 42.57 -16.50
C CYS A 592 -30.31 42.95 -17.50
N SER A 593 -31.19 42.01 -17.82
CA SER A 593 -32.56 42.31 -18.25
C SER A 593 -33.52 41.52 -17.37
N ASN A 594 -34.31 42.28 -16.62
CA ASN A 594 -35.45 41.84 -15.82
C ASN A 594 -36.40 40.96 -16.64
N GLU A 595 -36.74 39.77 -16.14
CA GLU A 595 -38.14 39.28 -16.12
C GLU A 595 -38.27 37.98 -15.30
N ALA A 596 -39.18 38.02 -14.32
CA ALA A 596 -39.94 36.91 -13.74
C ALA A 596 -39.21 35.66 -13.20
N CYS A 597 -38.77 35.72 -11.92
CA CYS A 597 -38.69 34.51 -11.09
C CYS A 597 -40.02 34.33 -10.34
N ARG A 598 -40.99 33.66 -10.98
CA ARG A 598 -42.11 33.03 -10.28
C ARG A 598 -41.66 31.64 -9.82
N ALA A 599 -41.85 31.37 -8.54
CA ALA A 599 -41.79 30.04 -7.96
C ALA A 599 -42.69 29.07 -8.73
N ASN A 600 -42.17 27.89 -9.05
CA ASN A 600 -42.95 26.67 -9.15
C ASN A 600 -42.06 25.45 -8.89
N GLU A 601 -42.54 24.63 -7.97
CA GLU A 601 -42.08 23.28 -7.69
C GLU A 601 -42.44 22.33 -8.84
N GLU A 602 -41.77 21.18 -8.85
CA GLU A 602 -41.96 19.98 -9.70
C GLU A 602 -41.33 19.97 -11.10
N GLY A 603 -40.49 18.96 -11.36
CA GLY A 603 -40.13 18.59 -12.73
C GLY A 603 -38.80 17.87 -12.89
N ASP A 604 -38.82 16.56 -12.68
CA ASP A 604 -37.84 15.57 -13.15
C ASP A 604 -37.54 15.74 -14.66
N ARG A 605 -36.29 16.02 -15.06
CA ARG A 605 -35.55 15.41 -16.21
C ARG A 605 -34.42 16.27 -16.79
N CYS A 606 -33.28 15.58 -16.92
CA CYS A 606 -32.23 15.69 -17.94
C CYS A 606 -31.36 16.96 -18.00
N GLU A 607 -30.06 16.76 -17.79
CA GLU A 607 -29.07 17.02 -18.85
C GLU A 607 -27.86 16.08 -18.63
N GLU A 608 -27.87 14.97 -19.38
CA GLU A 608 -26.65 14.32 -19.87
C GLU A 608 -26.04 15.29 -20.88
N GLU A 609 -24.80 15.75 -20.66
CA GLU A 609 -23.73 15.82 -21.68
C GLU A 609 -22.44 16.45 -21.11
N ASN A 610 -21.31 16.00 -21.68
CA ASN A 610 -19.92 16.31 -21.37
C ASN A 610 -19.28 15.61 -20.15
N GLU A 611 -19.40 14.27 -20.10
CA GLU A 611 -18.35 13.40 -19.55
C GLU A 611 -17.30 13.11 -20.63
N THR A 612 -16.36 14.03 -20.84
CA THR A 612 -15.13 13.70 -21.58
C THR A 612 -13.91 14.18 -20.79
N ASN A 613 -13.00 13.23 -20.56
CA ASN A 613 -11.60 13.38 -20.13
C ASN A 613 -11.21 13.31 -18.64
N VAL A 614 -12.10 13.28 -17.64
CA VAL A 614 -11.68 13.14 -16.22
C VAL A 614 -11.71 11.69 -15.70
N ASP A 615 -12.46 10.78 -16.34
CA ASP A 615 -12.70 9.41 -15.84
C ASP A 615 -11.72 8.34 -16.34
N ASP A 616 -10.84 8.65 -17.31
CA ASP A 616 -9.91 7.66 -17.89
C ASP A 616 -8.58 7.52 -17.13
N ASP A 617 -8.14 8.58 -16.47
CA ASP A 617 -6.88 8.63 -15.72
C ASP A 617 -6.81 7.67 -14.51
N PRO A 618 -7.86 7.50 -13.67
CA PRO A 618 -7.84 6.52 -12.58
C PRO A 618 -7.89 5.07 -13.07
N GLN A 619 -8.38 4.82 -14.28
CA GLN A 619 -8.51 3.46 -14.82
C GLN A 619 -7.21 2.96 -15.44
N ILE A 620 -6.55 3.77 -16.27
CA ILE A 620 -5.22 3.45 -16.83
C ILE A 620 -4.26 3.11 -15.69
N LEU A 621 -4.38 3.84 -14.58
CA LEU A 621 -3.57 3.62 -13.40
C LEU A 621 -3.75 2.23 -12.78
N ARG A 622 -5.00 1.83 -12.53
CA ARG A 622 -5.29 0.53 -11.91
C ARG A 622 -4.75 -0.62 -12.74
N HIS A 623 -4.81 -0.49 -14.07
CA HIS A 623 -4.24 -1.46 -14.99
C HIS A 623 -2.71 -1.46 -14.96
N ALA A 624 -2.06 -0.30 -14.79
CA ALA A 624 -0.61 -0.22 -14.61
C ALA A 624 -0.14 -0.86 -13.28
N VAL A 625 -0.84 -0.62 -12.17
CA VAL A 625 -0.58 -1.29 -10.88
C VAL A 625 -0.72 -2.80 -11.03
N PHE A 626 -1.80 -3.24 -11.66
CA PHE A 626 -2.05 -4.65 -11.93
C PHE A 626 -0.93 -5.29 -12.75
N LEU A 627 -0.47 -4.64 -13.82
CA LEU A 627 0.67 -5.11 -14.63
C LEU A 627 1.98 -5.25 -13.86
N ILE A 628 2.29 -4.31 -12.96
CA ILE A 628 3.52 -4.38 -12.16
C ILE A 628 3.49 -5.60 -11.23
N LEU A 629 2.36 -5.88 -10.60
CA LEU A 629 2.20 -7.07 -9.75
C LEU A 629 2.28 -8.37 -10.58
N LEU A 630 1.72 -8.38 -11.80
CA LEU A 630 1.84 -9.51 -12.72
C LEU A 630 3.28 -9.69 -13.24
N LEU A 631 4.05 -8.61 -13.41
CA LEU A 631 5.49 -8.66 -13.72
C LEU A 631 6.29 -9.31 -12.60
N CYS A 632 6.01 -8.97 -11.34
CA CYS A 632 6.63 -9.64 -10.19
C CYS A 632 6.30 -11.14 -10.19
N SER A 633 5.04 -11.51 -10.45
CA SER A 633 4.63 -12.91 -10.61
C SER A 633 5.39 -13.62 -11.75
N MET A 634 5.56 -12.96 -12.91
CA MET A 634 6.31 -13.53 -14.04
C MET A 634 7.80 -13.72 -13.72
N PHE A 635 8.41 -12.79 -12.98
CA PHE A 635 9.81 -12.90 -12.57
C PHE A 635 10.04 -14.11 -11.65
N ILE A 636 9.14 -14.33 -10.69
CA ILE A 636 9.22 -15.47 -9.77
C ILE A 636 8.98 -16.78 -10.54
N GLY A 637 7.97 -16.84 -11.40
CA GLY A 637 7.72 -17.99 -12.27
C GLY A 637 8.90 -18.31 -13.19
N LEU A 638 9.59 -17.28 -13.71
CA LEU A 638 10.80 -17.45 -14.53
C LEU A 638 11.95 -18.00 -13.69
N SER A 639 12.16 -17.45 -12.50
CA SER A 639 13.22 -17.88 -11.58
C SER A 639 13.08 -19.36 -11.22
N ILE A 640 11.84 -19.84 -11.00
CA ILE A 640 11.58 -21.25 -10.74
C ILE A 640 11.73 -22.07 -11.99
N SER A 641 11.20 -21.65 -13.14
CA SER A 641 11.32 -22.40 -14.39
C SER A 641 12.79 -22.63 -14.76
N VAL A 642 13.64 -21.60 -14.61
CA VAL A 642 15.09 -21.70 -14.78
C VAL A 642 15.71 -22.58 -13.67
N GLY A 643 15.29 -22.41 -12.42
CA GLY A 643 15.69 -23.26 -11.31
C GLY A 643 15.43 -24.75 -11.55
N THR A 644 14.27 -25.11 -12.09
CA THR A 644 13.88 -26.48 -12.45
C THR A 644 14.73 -27.06 -13.58
N LEU A 645 15.26 -26.21 -14.46
CA LEU A 645 16.15 -26.63 -15.55
C LEU A 645 17.58 -26.85 -15.09
N ILE A 646 18.05 -26.07 -14.11
CA ILE A 646 19.45 -26.05 -13.67
C ILE A 646 19.69 -26.90 -12.42
N MET A 647 18.78 -26.88 -11.45
CA MET A 647 18.97 -27.55 -10.16
C MET A 647 18.49 -29.01 -10.21
N GLU A 648 19.34 -29.92 -9.75
CA GLU A 648 19.00 -31.35 -9.60
C GLU A 648 18.45 -31.69 -8.20
N GLN A 649 18.62 -30.80 -7.21
CA GLN A 649 18.15 -30.98 -5.84
C GLN A 649 17.23 -29.84 -5.37
N LEU A 650 16.18 -30.21 -4.62
CA LEU A 650 15.27 -29.27 -3.97
C LEU A 650 16.01 -28.53 -2.84
N THR A 651 16.42 -27.28 -3.10
CA THR A 651 16.97 -26.40 -2.07
C THR A 651 15.82 -25.74 -1.28
N GLY A 652 16.08 -25.31 -0.03
CA GLY A 652 15.07 -24.61 0.78
C GLY A 652 14.53 -23.34 0.11
N ILE A 653 15.37 -22.61 -0.64
CA ILE A 653 14.95 -21.44 -1.42
C ILE A 653 14.00 -21.84 -2.55
N TYR A 654 14.30 -22.94 -3.25
CA TYR A 654 13.45 -23.43 -4.33
C TYR A 654 12.05 -23.80 -3.80
N ALA A 655 11.97 -24.36 -2.60
CA ALA A 655 10.71 -24.66 -1.94
C ALA A 655 9.88 -23.39 -1.65
N GLU A 656 10.50 -22.36 -1.07
CA GLU A 656 9.84 -21.07 -0.81
C GLU A 656 9.36 -20.38 -2.09
N LEU A 657 10.20 -20.38 -3.13
CA LEU A 657 9.83 -19.85 -4.43
C LEU A 657 8.64 -20.61 -5.02
N ALA A 658 8.59 -21.95 -4.90
CA ALA A 658 7.47 -22.75 -5.38
C ALA A 658 6.12 -22.38 -4.73
N PHE A 659 6.09 -22.21 -3.41
CA PHE A 659 4.88 -21.74 -2.72
C PHE A 659 4.51 -20.29 -3.11
N LEU A 660 5.51 -19.44 -3.29
CA LEU A 660 5.30 -18.05 -3.69
C LEU A 660 4.75 -17.97 -5.13
N ASP A 661 5.22 -18.81 -6.03
CA ASP A 661 4.69 -18.95 -7.39
C ASP A 661 3.27 -19.48 -7.39
N VAL A 662 2.95 -20.53 -6.62
CA VAL A 662 1.56 -21.00 -6.44
C VAL A 662 0.66 -19.84 -5.99
N THR A 663 1.09 -19.06 -4.99
CA THR A 663 0.34 -17.90 -4.48
C THR A 663 0.14 -16.83 -5.56
N LEU A 664 1.21 -16.44 -6.25
CA LEU A 664 1.20 -15.35 -7.22
C LEU A 664 0.71 -15.76 -8.61
N ASN A 665 0.63 -17.05 -8.91
CA ASN A 665 0.14 -17.57 -10.18
C ASN A 665 -1.33 -17.96 -10.07
N PHE A 666 -1.71 -18.72 -9.02
CA PHE A 666 -3.10 -19.16 -8.82
C PHE A 666 -3.95 -18.12 -8.08
N GLY A 667 -3.32 -17.26 -7.28
CA GLY A 667 -3.97 -16.15 -6.58
C GLY A 667 -4.01 -14.83 -7.37
N GLN A 668 -3.70 -14.80 -8.67
CA GLN A 668 -3.75 -13.55 -9.46
C GLN A 668 -5.13 -12.89 -9.48
N SER A 669 -6.19 -13.69 -9.40
CA SER A 669 -7.57 -13.19 -9.29
C SER A 669 -7.83 -12.44 -7.99
N LEU A 670 -7.17 -12.80 -6.88
CA LEU A 670 -7.24 -12.07 -5.61
C LEU A 670 -6.59 -10.69 -5.74
N ILE A 671 -5.48 -10.60 -6.49
CA ILE A 671 -4.84 -9.33 -6.84
C ILE A 671 -5.79 -8.47 -7.68
N ALA A 672 -6.40 -9.07 -8.71
CA ALA A 672 -7.38 -8.37 -9.55
C ALA A 672 -8.61 -7.92 -8.72
N PHE A 673 -9.08 -8.74 -7.78
CA PHE A 673 -10.17 -8.41 -6.87
C PHE A 673 -9.84 -7.25 -5.94
N ALA A 674 -8.64 -7.23 -5.37
CA ALA A 674 -8.19 -6.12 -4.52
C ALA A 674 -8.15 -4.78 -5.29
N ILE A 675 -7.77 -4.80 -6.57
CA ILE A 675 -7.64 -3.59 -7.40
C ILE A 675 -8.98 -3.14 -8.00
N PHE A 676 -9.78 -4.08 -8.51
CA PHE A 676 -10.99 -3.79 -9.29
C PHE A 676 -12.29 -4.11 -8.56
N GLY A 677 -12.28 -5.04 -7.60
CA GLY A 677 -13.47 -5.55 -6.91
C GLY A 677 -13.91 -4.74 -5.68
N LEU A 678 -13.04 -3.90 -5.11
CA LEU A 678 -13.31 -3.06 -3.94
C LEU A 678 -13.61 -1.58 -4.28
N ASP A 679 -13.76 -1.25 -5.55
CA ASP A 679 -13.99 0.12 -5.97
C ASP A 679 -15.32 0.68 -5.44
N PRO A 680 -15.34 1.78 -4.67
CA PRO A 680 -16.58 2.41 -4.19
C PRO A 680 -17.51 2.91 -5.30
N SER A 681 -17.05 2.94 -6.56
CA SER A 681 -17.91 3.16 -7.73
C SER A 681 -18.78 1.93 -8.12
N LEU A 682 -18.65 0.79 -7.44
CA LEU A 682 -19.42 -0.46 -7.67
C LEU A 682 -20.86 -0.46 -7.11
N GLY A 683 -21.55 0.68 -7.13
CA GLY A 683 -23.01 0.72 -6.99
C GLY A 683 -23.59 0.53 -5.56
N LYS A 684 -24.87 0.11 -5.51
CA LYS A 684 -25.83 0.25 -4.39
C LYS A 684 -25.30 -0.05 -2.98
N LEU A 685 -24.34 -0.96 -2.82
CA LEU A 685 -23.75 -1.28 -1.51
C LEU A 685 -22.98 -0.09 -0.92
N GLY A 686 -22.16 0.60 -1.73
CA GLY A 686 -21.45 1.81 -1.32
C GLY A 686 -22.39 2.98 -1.04
N CYS A 687 -23.60 2.97 -1.62
CA CYS A 687 -24.65 3.95 -1.38
C CYS A 687 -25.49 3.60 -0.14
N TRP A 688 -25.74 2.31 0.10
CA TRP A 688 -26.43 1.76 1.27
C TRP A 688 -25.58 1.94 2.53
N PHE A 689 -24.29 1.60 2.49
CA PHE A 689 -23.34 1.92 3.57
C PHE A 689 -23.30 3.42 3.83
N ARG A 690 -23.31 4.26 2.79
CA ARG A 690 -23.36 5.73 2.94
C ARG A 690 -24.66 6.22 3.58
N LYS A 691 -25.81 5.63 3.24
CA LYS A 691 -27.11 5.93 3.87
C LYS A 691 -27.12 5.51 5.35
N MET A 692 -26.54 4.36 5.67
CA MET A 692 -26.41 3.87 7.04
C MET A 692 -25.45 4.75 7.86
N CYS A 693 -24.32 5.18 7.26
CA CYS A 693 -23.37 6.11 7.88
C CYS A 693 -23.95 7.52 8.06
N ARG A 694 -24.75 8.05 7.13
CA ARG A 694 -25.44 9.35 7.30
C ARG A 694 -26.43 9.32 8.47
N LYS A 695 -27.15 8.20 8.64
CA LYS A 695 -27.99 7.99 9.82
C LYS A 695 -27.18 7.95 11.12
N TRP A 696 -25.93 7.48 11.08
CA TRP A 696 -25.06 7.44 12.26
C TRP A 696 -24.32 8.78 12.53
N GLN A 697 -24.04 9.58 11.50
CA GLN A 697 -23.44 10.91 11.59
C GLN A 697 -24.45 12.04 11.91
N SER A 698 -25.76 11.77 11.84
CA SER A 698 -26.83 12.75 12.13
C SER A 698 -26.86 13.26 13.59
N GLY A 699 -25.95 12.80 14.46
CA GLY A 699 -25.77 13.36 15.80
C GLY A 699 -24.83 14.58 15.88
N LYS A 700 -24.27 15.06 14.76
CA LYS A 700 -23.29 16.17 14.74
C LYS A 700 -23.59 17.23 13.65
N GLU A 701 -24.86 17.50 13.36
CA GLU A 701 -25.19 18.68 12.54
C GLU A 701 -24.87 19.95 13.33
N LEU A 702 -24.20 20.91 12.68
CA LEU A 702 -23.92 22.22 13.26
C LEU A 702 -25.24 22.95 13.47
N GLN A 703 -25.69 23.09 14.72
CA GLN A 703 -26.83 23.91 15.06
C GLN A 703 -26.45 25.39 14.95
N LEU A 704 -26.99 26.06 13.94
CA LEU A 704 -26.84 27.50 13.77
C LEU A 704 -27.90 28.22 14.61
N PRO A 705 -27.60 29.41 15.15
CA PRO A 705 -28.59 30.23 15.83
C PRO A 705 -29.79 30.53 14.91
N CYS A 706 -30.99 30.59 15.48
CA CYS A 706 -32.18 31.03 14.75
C CYS A 706 -31.99 32.46 14.20
N GLU A 707 -32.63 32.79 13.08
CA GLU A 707 -32.44 34.07 12.37
C GLU A 707 -32.75 35.31 13.23
N GLU A 708 -33.65 35.13 14.19
CA GLU A 708 -34.05 36.12 15.19
C GLU A 708 -32.99 36.35 16.28
N ALA A 709 -32.11 35.35 16.52
CA ALA A 709 -31.07 35.37 17.55
C ALA A 709 -29.72 35.93 17.07
N LEU A 710 -29.59 36.30 15.79
CA LEU A 710 -28.37 36.94 15.28
C LEU A 710 -28.25 38.39 15.78
N SER A 711 -27.05 38.78 16.22
CA SER A 711 -26.75 40.15 16.61
C SER A 711 -26.86 41.12 15.42
N SER A 712 -27.10 42.40 15.71
CA SER A 712 -27.16 43.46 14.71
C SER A 712 -25.88 43.57 13.89
N GLU A 713 -24.73 43.38 14.54
CA GLU A 713 -23.40 43.36 13.89
C GLU A 713 -23.30 42.27 12.81
N VAL A 714 -23.78 41.05 13.09
CA VAL A 714 -23.73 39.94 12.12
C VAL A 714 -24.67 40.19 10.93
N LYS A 715 -25.81 40.84 11.16
CA LYS A 715 -26.74 41.22 10.08
C LYS A 715 -26.13 42.31 9.18
N GLU A 716 -25.45 43.29 9.77
CA GLU A 716 -24.75 44.34 9.02
C GLU A 716 -23.60 43.77 8.18
N ILE A 717 -22.80 42.85 8.76
CA ILE A 717 -21.74 42.12 8.03
C ILE A 717 -22.32 41.32 6.87
N ARG A 718 -23.45 40.64 7.07
CA ARG A 718 -24.17 39.90 6.01
C ARG A 718 -24.55 40.83 4.87
N GLU A 719 -25.21 41.94 5.16
CA GLU A 719 -25.69 42.88 4.15
C GLU A 719 -24.54 43.54 3.39
N GLN A 720 -23.51 44.00 4.11
CA GLN A 720 -22.33 44.62 3.52
C GLN A 720 -21.59 43.63 2.61
N PHE A 721 -21.36 42.40 3.08
CA PHE A 721 -20.66 41.39 2.29
C PHE A 721 -21.47 40.97 1.07
N SER A 722 -22.77 40.68 1.23
CA SER A 722 -23.66 40.29 0.12
C SER A 722 -23.76 41.39 -0.93
N ARG A 723 -23.80 42.66 -0.54
CA ARG A 723 -23.96 43.79 -1.47
C ARG A 723 -22.67 44.20 -2.15
N CYS A 724 -21.54 44.21 -1.43
CA CYS A 724 -20.31 44.85 -1.91
C CYS A 724 -19.20 43.87 -2.31
N HIS A 725 -19.26 42.62 -1.84
CA HIS A 725 -18.09 41.73 -1.86
C HIS A 725 -18.38 40.32 -2.39
N LEU A 726 -19.62 39.83 -2.31
CA LEU A 726 -19.97 38.44 -2.60
C LEU A 726 -19.63 38.02 -4.03
N ASP A 727 -20.02 38.81 -5.03
CA ASP A 727 -19.78 38.45 -6.45
C ASP A 727 -18.29 38.43 -6.80
N ALA A 728 -17.55 39.46 -6.35
CA ALA A 728 -16.11 39.56 -6.55
C ALA A 728 -15.35 38.44 -5.81
N CYS A 729 -15.79 38.11 -4.59
CA CYS A 729 -15.22 37.03 -3.79
C CYS A 729 -15.48 35.68 -4.46
N ARG A 730 -16.74 35.38 -4.79
CA ARG A 730 -17.16 34.13 -5.44
C ARG A 730 -16.44 33.90 -6.75
N ALA A 731 -16.32 34.91 -7.61
CA ALA A 731 -15.61 34.79 -8.89
C ALA A 731 -14.12 34.41 -8.72
N ARG A 732 -13.49 34.89 -7.62
CA ARG A 732 -12.06 34.73 -7.34
C ARG A 732 -11.72 33.45 -6.59
N ILE A 733 -12.51 33.05 -5.59
CA ILE A 733 -12.17 31.93 -4.71
C ILE A 733 -12.96 30.65 -5.00
N SER A 734 -14.16 30.73 -5.59
CA SER A 734 -14.95 29.53 -5.89
C SER A 734 -14.37 28.78 -7.08
N MET A 735 -14.07 27.50 -6.87
CA MET A 735 -13.47 26.64 -7.88
C MET A 735 -13.96 25.20 -7.73
N CYS A 736 -13.68 24.37 -8.75
CA CYS A 736 -13.93 22.94 -8.69
C CYS A 736 -12.81 22.27 -7.88
N ARG A 737 -13.15 21.62 -6.78
CA ARG A 737 -12.20 20.90 -5.91
C ARG A 737 -12.58 19.45 -5.75
N ARG A 738 -11.58 18.58 -5.63
CA ARG A 738 -11.79 17.15 -5.38
C ARG A 738 -11.44 16.80 -3.95
N ARG A 739 -12.37 16.15 -3.23
CA ARG A 739 -12.18 15.63 -1.86
C ARG A 739 -12.83 14.25 -1.73
N LEU A 740 -12.10 13.27 -1.20
CA LEU A 740 -12.59 11.90 -0.96
C LEU A 740 -13.30 11.24 -2.17
N LEU A 741 -12.69 11.33 -3.36
CA LEU A 741 -13.23 10.82 -4.65
C LEU A 741 -14.46 11.56 -5.20
N LYS A 742 -14.93 12.65 -4.59
CA LYS A 742 -16.03 13.49 -5.07
C LYS A 742 -15.51 14.84 -5.56
N VAL A 743 -16.01 15.29 -6.72
CA VAL A 743 -15.77 16.66 -7.21
C VAL A 743 -16.88 17.56 -6.65
N TYR A 744 -16.48 18.64 -6.01
CA TYR A 744 -17.33 19.69 -5.49
C TYR A 744 -17.13 20.92 -6.37
N ARG A 745 -18.22 21.43 -6.96
CA ARG A 745 -18.20 22.61 -7.85
C ARG A 745 -18.50 23.86 -7.04
N GLY A 746 -17.85 24.98 -7.37
CA GLY A 746 -18.12 26.28 -6.75
C GLY A 746 -17.69 26.42 -5.29
N VAL A 747 -16.78 25.55 -4.82
CA VAL A 747 -16.33 25.53 -3.41
C VAL A 747 -14.99 26.23 -3.24
N PHE A 748 -14.69 26.63 -2.00
CA PHE A 748 -13.44 27.25 -1.59
C PHE A 748 -13.00 26.70 -0.22
N SER A 749 -11.75 26.92 0.19
CA SER A 749 -11.30 26.58 1.56
C SER A 749 -11.39 27.78 2.49
N GLY A 750 -11.49 27.50 3.80
CA GLY A 750 -11.44 28.56 4.82
C GLY A 750 -10.21 29.46 4.65
N THR A 751 -9.05 28.86 4.33
CA THR A 751 -7.80 29.58 4.04
C THR A 751 -7.92 30.55 2.86
N ASP A 752 -8.65 30.19 1.80
CA ASP A 752 -8.81 31.06 0.63
C ASP A 752 -9.65 32.29 0.95
N LEU A 753 -10.72 32.10 1.74
CA LEU A 753 -11.54 33.24 2.17
C LEU A 753 -10.76 34.15 3.11
N VAL A 754 -9.99 33.60 4.04
CA VAL A 754 -9.14 34.40 4.95
C VAL A 754 -8.10 35.19 4.18
N ASN A 755 -7.40 34.56 3.23
CA ASN A 755 -6.43 35.24 2.38
C ASN A 755 -7.09 36.35 1.57
N TRP A 756 -8.26 36.06 0.97
CA TRP A 756 -9.00 37.05 0.18
C TRP A 756 -9.45 38.25 1.03
N LEU A 757 -9.96 38.02 2.24
CA LEU A 757 -10.40 39.09 3.16
C LEU A 757 -9.24 40.03 3.55
N LEU A 758 -8.04 39.47 3.76
CA LEU A 758 -6.82 40.24 4.05
C LEU A 758 -6.31 41.00 2.82
N GLU A 759 -6.30 40.35 1.65
CA GLU A 759 -5.84 40.96 0.40
C GLU A 759 -6.71 42.16 -0.03
N VAL A 760 -8.01 42.11 0.24
CA VAL A 760 -8.96 43.19 -0.06
C VAL A 760 -8.97 44.27 1.04
N GLY A 761 -8.32 44.01 2.19
CA GLY A 761 -8.26 44.96 3.31
C GLY A 761 -9.58 45.10 4.07
N ILE A 762 -10.42 44.05 4.09
CA ILE A 762 -11.67 44.04 4.87
C ILE A 762 -11.39 43.81 6.36
N VAL A 763 -10.29 43.13 6.65
CA VAL A 763 -9.81 42.79 7.99
C VAL A 763 -8.29 42.95 8.03
N ASP A 764 -7.75 43.33 9.18
CA ASP A 764 -6.31 43.60 9.33
C ASP A 764 -5.51 42.34 9.71
N ASN A 765 -6.14 41.39 10.39
CA ASN A 765 -5.48 40.20 10.95
C ASN A 765 -6.25 38.90 10.63
N ARG A 766 -5.54 37.76 10.60
CA ARG A 766 -6.15 36.43 10.33
C ARG A 766 -7.21 36.03 11.36
N GLU A 767 -7.04 36.45 12.63
CA GLU A 767 -8.03 36.16 13.68
C GLU A 767 -9.36 36.87 13.42
N ASP A 768 -9.31 38.14 13.01
CA ASP A 768 -10.50 38.91 12.62
C ASP A 768 -11.13 38.37 11.34
N ALA A 769 -10.33 37.88 10.39
CA ALA A 769 -10.83 37.18 9.20
C ALA A 769 -11.60 35.90 9.54
N VAL A 770 -11.13 35.13 10.53
CA VAL A 770 -11.85 33.95 11.02
C VAL A 770 -13.16 34.35 11.69
N ARG A 771 -13.15 35.39 12.53
CA ARG A 771 -14.39 35.93 13.13
C ARG A 771 -15.38 36.37 12.05
N TYR A 772 -14.91 37.07 11.03
CA TYR A 772 -15.73 37.52 9.90
C TYR A 772 -16.35 36.33 9.15
N GLY A 773 -15.56 35.30 8.82
CA GLY A 773 -16.07 34.09 8.17
C GLY A 773 -17.06 33.29 9.03
N ARG A 774 -16.92 33.33 10.37
CA ARG A 774 -17.91 32.76 11.30
C ARG A 774 -19.24 33.49 11.24
N CYS A 775 -19.21 34.84 11.25
CA CYS A 775 -20.40 35.67 11.08
C CYS A 775 -21.14 35.33 9.77
N LEU A 776 -20.41 35.19 8.67
CA LEU A 776 -20.99 34.85 7.36
C LEU A 776 -21.61 33.44 7.31
N LEU A 777 -21.03 32.49 8.05
CA LEU A 777 -21.56 31.12 8.15
C LEU A 777 -22.82 31.08 9.04
N GLU A 778 -22.81 31.79 10.15
CA GLU A 778 -23.97 31.93 11.05
C GLU A 778 -25.15 32.64 10.36
N SER A 779 -24.85 33.66 9.56
CA SER A 779 -25.84 34.38 8.75
C SER A 779 -26.24 33.66 7.46
N ARG A 780 -25.80 32.40 7.27
CA ARG A 780 -26.13 31.53 6.13
C ARG A 780 -25.70 32.09 4.76
N VAL A 781 -24.71 32.98 4.71
CA VAL A 781 -24.06 33.38 3.44
C VAL A 781 -23.13 32.27 2.98
N LEU A 782 -22.46 31.62 3.95
CA LEU A 782 -21.60 30.46 3.73
C LEU A 782 -22.25 29.20 4.31
N GLN A 783 -21.91 28.07 3.72
CA GLN A 783 -22.22 26.76 4.27
C GLN A 783 -20.99 25.87 4.21
N HIS A 784 -20.69 25.18 5.31
CA HIS A 784 -19.72 24.08 5.25
C HIS A 784 -20.30 22.95 4.40
N VAL A 785 -19.51 22.42 3.47
CA VAL A 785 -19.97 21.44 2.47
C VAL A 785 -20.60 20.19 3.09
N ASP A 786 -20.13 19.78 4.27
CA ASP A 786 -20.67 18.63 5.00
C ASP A 786 -21.60 19.04 6.17
N GLY A 787 -21.87 20.34 6.39
CA GLY A 787 -22.78 20.83 7.44
C GLY A 787 -22.35 20.59 8.90
N THR A 788 -21.12 20.11 9.12
CA THR A 788 -20.65 19.58 10.42
C THR A 788 -19.69 20.50 11.17
N HIS A 789 -19.12 21.52 10.53
CA HIS A 789 -18.06 22.35 11.10
C HIS A 789 -18.41 23.83 10.94
N HIS A 790 -18.06 24.64 11.96
CA HIS A 790 -18.06 26.10 11.87
C HIS A 790 -16.90 26.59 10.98
N PHE A 791 -16.74 27.91 10.83
CA PHE A 791 -15.69 28.50 10.00
C PHE A 791 -14.31 28.48 10.70
N TYR A 792 -13.30 27.97 10.00
CA TYR A 792 -11.90 27.91 10.44
C TYR A 792 -10.95 28.24 9.29
N ASP A 793 -9.82 28.88 9.59
CA ASP A 793 -8.69 29.10 8.68
C ASP A 793 -7.91 27.79 8.44
N GLN A 794 -8.55 26.86 7.75
CA GLN A 794 -8.02 25.54 7.42
C GLN A 794 -8.52 25.12 6.03
N ASN A 795 -7.95 24.03 5.50
CA ASN A 795 -8.39 23.40 4.25
C ASN A 795 -9.72 22.61 4.40
N LEU A 796 -10.68 23.17 5.13
CA LEU A 796 -12.08 22.73 5.16
C LEU A 796 -12.83 23.38 4.00
N LEU A 797 -13.75 22.65 3.37
CA LEU A 797 -14.47 23.15 2.19
C LEU A 797 -15.77 23.84 2.58
N TYR A 798 -15.96 25.03 2.02
CA TYR A 798 -17.17 25.84 2.16
C TYR A 798 -17.72 26.17 0.77
N THR A 799 -19.01 26.49 0.71
CA THR A 799 -19.71 27.00 -0.47
C THR A 799 -20.48 28.25 -0.09
N PHE A 800 -20.68 29.14 -1.05
CA PHE A 800 -21.66 30.21 -0.92
C PHE A 800 -23.06 29.62 -1.10
N ASN A 801 -24.02 30.04 -0.28
CA ASN A 801 -25.43 29.76 -0.53
C ASN A 801 -25.92 30.63 -1.68
N ALA A 802 -26.75 30.04 -2.56
CA ALA A 802 -27.31 30.70 -3.74
C ALA A 802 -28.41 31.70 -3.36
#